data_AF-A0A9D9IFJ5-F1
#
_entry.id   AF-A0A9D9IFJ5-F1
#
_cell.length_a   1.000
_cell.length_b   1.000
_cell.length_c   1.000
_cell.angle_alpha   90.00
_cell.angle_beta   90.00
_cell.angle_gamma   90.00
#
_symmetry.space_group_name_H-M   'P 1'
#
loop_
_entity.id
_entity.type
_entity.pdbx_description
1 polymer ?
#
loop_
_entity_poly.entity_id
_entity_poly.type
_entity_poly.pdbx_seq_one_letter_code
_entity_poly.pdbx_strand_id
1 'polypeptide(L)'
;MATFAAAFLAALPVSGAALPESCRKAPVSVRMMLSEMARNPGAAYLDGREGKLKWNYTTGLELLSFMDVAERYDLEYPVEYVREWADTISGEDGSVYKYKESAYNVDHVCPARMFFRLYGMTGEQRYRRVLRTVRAQLDSQPRTADGIFWHKAVYPHQVWLDGLYMAQPFYAEYTGRFSPKAERDSLFSDIASQFSRAASHTYDPATGLFRHAWDESRNMPWADPVTGQSAHAWGRACGWYALGLMETLDYFPEKHPDRQSLIDQFRQLMVAVRRYADPETGMWYQVLDCPGKEGNYLEATASAMFLYASLKGVRMGYLDSSWREYAMDLYGRFTDTFVREDPDGTLSIESCCSVAGLGGKQNRDGSYGYYLSEPVIENDCKGVGPFIWASLEYEAAHNTDYAFDGHFIKDGRPAFAEPRKQPAFDGALGGGMYTAGGRGGKVYVVTSLEDSEKEGTLRHAVRSEGPRIVTFAVEGDIRLKSTLKIEDPYITILGQTAPGEGVTIRDHGVYIGTDQVIIRYLRFRMGSAAKDENDALGARHNKNIIIDHCSISWATDENASFYANSNSTIQWCIISEALNSSVHHKGEHGYGGIWGGRNVTFHHNLIVHNNSRNPRFDHPGVYEGSDLLFRRGTVEFTNNVLYNWGMKAIYGGEGGWFNVRCNLFRPGPGTKHLDGEYVELSTGESPSGKPASFYMEGNVYDISAVRDGNYLGKKPDAGKISRNAEVYSGISAGEPFVCRVPTEPEPVMKAYRKVLKEAGASHRRDDVDSRIVHEVKTGTVTFSGSVTGIPGIIDSENDVL
;
A
#
# COMPACT_ATOMS: atom_id res chain seq x y z
N MET A 1 -46.04 -20.95 -11.31
CA MET A 1 -46.65 -20.29 -10.14
C MET A 1 -45.71 -20.44 -8.96
N ALA A 2 -44.94 -19.40 -8.66
CA ALA A 2 -44.28 -19.19 -7.37
C ALA A 2 -44.06 -17.67 -7.27
N THR A 3 -44.76 -17.07 -6.32
CA THR A 3 -44.94 -15.63 -6.10
C THR A 3 -43.66 -14.99 -5.56
N PHE A 4 -43.06 -14.07 -6.32
CA PHE A 4 -42.13 -13.07 -5.81
C PHE A 4 -42.93 -12.01 -5.06
N ALA A 5 -42.85 -12.01 -3.73
CA ALA A 5 -43.35 -10.91 -2.91
C ALA A 5 -42.29 -9.80 -2.89
N ALA A 6 -42.52 -8.74 -3.67
CA ALA A 6 -41.75 -7.51 -3.57
C ALA A 6 -42.24 -6.74 -2.32
N ALA A 7 -41.44 -6.75 -1.25
CA ALA A 7 -41.67 -5.86 -0.13
C ALA A 7 -41.19 -4.45 -0.51
N PHE A 8 -42.12 -3.59 -0.89
CA PHE A 8 -41.89 -2.15 -0.96
C PHE A 8 -41.81 -1.60 0.47
N LEU A 9 -40.60 -1.40 0.98
CA LEU A 9 -40.37 -0.51 2.13
C LEU A 9 -40.44 0.93 1.61
N ALA A 10 -41.51 1.63 1.96
CA ALA A 10 -41.56 3.07 1.83
C ALA A 10 -40.53 3.69 2.80
N ALA A 11 -39.41 4.17 2.27
CA ALA A 11 -38.43 4.92 3.05
C ALA A 11 -39.04 6.29 3.41
N LEU A 12 -39.34 6.49 4.69
CA LEU A 12 -39.54 7.83 5.27
C LEU A 12 -38.19 8.59 5.22
N PRO A 13 -38.19 9.92 5.06
CA PRO A 13 -36.96 10.69 5.04
C PRO A 13 -36.24 10.53 6.37
N VAL A 14 -35.04 9.97 6.30
CA VAL A 14 -34.14 9.74 7.43
C VAL A 14 -33.64 11.12 7.87
N SER A 15 -34.16 11.66 8.97
CA SER A 15 -33.40 12.65 9.72
C SER A 15 -32.19 11.91 10.28
N GLY A 16 -31.03 12.10 9.64
CA GLY A 16 -29.77 11.43 9.98
C GLY A 16 -29.43 11.63 11.44
N ALA A 17 -29.16 10.54 12.16
CA ALA A 17 -28.57 10.65 13.48
C ALA A 17 -27.15 11.23 13.32
N ALA A 18 -26.77 12.12 14.25
CA ALA A 18 -25.44 12.71 14.26
C ALA A 18 -24.34 11.65 14.19
N LEU A 19 -23.27 11.93 13.44
CA LEU A 19 -22.08 11.07 13.41
C LEU A 19 -21.53 10.92 14.83
N PRO A 20 -21.22 9.70 15.29
CA PRO A 20 -20.59 9.47 16.58
C PRO A 20 -19.30 10.27 16.74
N GLU A 21 -19.00 10.71 17.96
CA GLU A 21 -17.81 11.51 18.27
C GLU A 21 -16.50 10.84 17.81
N SER A 22 -16.43 9.52 17.91
CA SER A 22 -15.26 8.77 17.44
C SER A 22 -15.11 8.77 15.92
N CYS A 23 -16.23 8.68 15.17
CA CYS A 23 -16.24 8.86 13.72
C CYS A 23 -15.82 10.29 13.32
N ARG A 24 -16.16 11.30 14.13
CA ARG A 24 -15.74 12.71 13.89
C ARG A 24 -14.24 12.92 14.06
N LYS A 25 -13.57 12.06 14.85
CA LYS A 25 -12.11 12.07 15.05
C LYS A 25 -11.34 11.18 14.07
N ALA A 26 -12.05 10.46 13.19
CA ALA A 26 -11.40 9.67 12.15
C ALA A 26 -10.65 10.57 11.15
N PRO A 27 -9.67 10.03 10.40
CA PRO A 27 -9.02 10.76 9.31
C PRO A 27 -10.04 11.31 8.32
N VAL A 28 -9.71 12.42 7.64
CA VAL A 28 -10.63 13.13 6.76
C VAL A 28 -11.19 12.23 5.65
N SER A 29 -10.37 11.34 5.08
CA SER A 29 -10.82 10.38 4.07
C SER A 29 -11.88 9.41 4.60
N VAL A 30 -11.68 8.88 5.81
CA VAL A 30 -12.65 8.01 6.50
C VAL A 30 -13.91 8.79 6.85
N ARG A 31 -13.75 10.01 7.39
CA ARG A 31 -14.86 10.86 7.82
C ARG A 31 -15.72 11.30 6.63
N MET A 32 -15.11 11.68 5.50
CA MET A 32 -15.84 12.04 4.27
C MET A 32 -16.61 10.83 3.71
N MET A 33 -15.97 9.66 3.65
CA MET A 33 -16.66 8.42 3.26
C MET A 33 -17.86 8.11 4.18
N LEU A 34 -17.67 8.17 5.51
CA LEU A 34 -18.77 7.94 6.47
C LEU A 34 -19.89 8.98 6.34
N SER A 35 -19.54 10.22 5.99
CA SER A 35 -20.50 11.29 5.73
C SER A 35 -21.38 10.99 4.51
N GLU A 36 -20.78 10.49 3.43
CA GLU A 36 -21.52 10.04 2.25
C GLU A 36 -22.38 8.81 2.53
N MET A 37 -21.88 7.83 3.28
CA MET A 37 -22.68 6.66 3.69
C MET A 37 -23.84 7.05 4.62
N ALA A 38 -23.70 8.12 5.40
CA ALA A 38 -24.79 8.65 6.23
C ALA A 38 -25.87 9.35 5.40
N ARG A 39 -25.46 10.14 4.41
CA ARG A 39 -26.38 10.78 3.46
C ARG A 39 -27.05 9.78 2.51
N ASN A 40 -26.34 8.71 2.17
CA ASN A 40 -26.74 7.73 1.18
C ASN A 40 -26.72 6.32 1.82
N PRO A 41 -27.86 5.85 2.37
CA PRO A 41 -27.93 4.55 3.03
C PRO A 41 -27.51 3.35 2.17
N GLY A 42 -27.53 3.50 0.84
CA GLY A 42 -26.97 2.53 -0.10
C GLY A 42 -26.37 3.24 -1.31
N ALA A 43 -25.41 2.61 -2.00
CA ALA A 43 -24.70 3.29 -3.08
C ALA A 43 -25.57 3.63 -4.31
N ALA A 44 -26.77 3.03 -4.41
CA ALA A 44 -27.76 3.41 -5.42
C ALA A 44 -28.32 4.83 -5.23
N TYR A 45 -28.10 5.44 -4.05
CA TYR A 45 -28.53 6.80 -3.73
C TYR A 45 -27.46 7.87 -4.03
N LEU A 46 -26.20 7.46 -4.20
CA LEU A 46 -25.11 8.37 -4.56
C LEU A 46 -25.42 9.15 -5.85
N ASP A 47 -24.78 10.31 -6.01
CA ASP A 47 -24.98 11.23 -7.14
C ASP A 47 -26.41 11.82 -7.14
N GLY A 48 -26.96 12.10 -5.95
CA GLY A 48 -28.26 12.74 -5.76
C GLY A 48 -29.45 11.88 -6.23
N ARG A 49 -29.34 10.56 -6.16
CA ARG A 49 -30.35 9.64 -6.71
C ARG A 49 -31.32 9.20 -5.62
N GLU A 50 -32.60 9.32 -5.90
CA GLU A 50 -33.67 8.82 -5.02
C GLU A 50 -33.81 7.28 -5.13
N GLY A 51 -32.73 6.53 -4.88
CA GLY A 51 -32.70 5.05 -4.91
C GLY A 51 -32.80 4.44 -6.31
N LYS A 52 -32.68 5.25 -7.37
CA LYS A 52 -32.78 4.79 -8.76
C LYS A 52 -31.47 4.19 -9.23
N LEU A 53 -31.43 2.86 -9.34
CA LEU A 53 -30.27 2.14 -9.87
C LEU A 53 -29.91 2.59 -11.28
N LYS A 54 -28.62 2.91 -11.50
CA LYS A 54 -28.08 3.27 -12.81
C LYS A 54 -26.57 3.03 -12.85
N TRP A 55 -26.12 2.36 -13.90
CA TRP A 55 -24.72 2.19 -14.23
C TRP A 55 -24.13 3.55 -14.64
N ASN A 56 -23.31 4.17 -13.78
CA ASN A 56 -22.75 5.49 -14.04
C ASN A 56 -21.36 5.67 -13.43
N TYR A 57 -20.52 6.45 -14.12
CA TYR A 57 -19.13 6.67 -13.73
C TYR A 57 -19.00 7.40 -12.38
N THR A 58 -19.92 8.31 -12.05
CA THR A 58 -19.85 9.11 -10.80
C THR A 58 -19.93 8.23 -9.55
N THR A 59 -20.91 7.34 -9.51
CA THR A 59 -21.04 6.31 -8.46
C THR A 59 -19.80 5.41 -8.45
N GLY A 60 -19.32 4.99 -9.62
CA GLY A 60 -18.17 4.09 -9.69
C GLY A 60 -16.85 4.70 -9.24
N LEU A 61 -16.63 5.99 -9.53
CA LEU A 61 -15.51 6.80 -9.08
C LEU A 61 -15.46 6.89 -7.55
N GLU A 62 -16.57 7.28 -6.94
CA GLU A 62 -16.64 7.47 -5.50
C GLU A 62 -16.54 6.14 -4.74
N LEU A 63 -17.21 5.09 -5.21
CA LEU A 63 -17.07 3.75 -4.65
C LEU A 63 -15.65 3.21 -4.77
N LEU A 64 -14.91 3.56 -5.83
CA LEU A 64 -13.50 3.21 -5.93
C LEU A 64 -12.67 3.91 -4.84
N SER A 65 -12.95 5.18 -4.54
CA SER A 65 -12.31 5.89 -3.42
C SER A 65 -12.64 5.26 -2.06
N PHE A 66 -13.85 4.73 -1.87
CA PHE A 66 -14.21 4.01 -0.64
C PHE A 66 -13.45 2.70 -0.49
N MET A 67 -13.23 1.98 -1.61
CA MET A 67 -12.36 0.79 -1.62
C MET A 67 -10.91 1.12 -1.28
N ASP A 68 -10.42 2.31 -1.63
CA ASP A 68 -9.07 2.76 -1.27
C ASP A 68 -8.97 3.19 0.20
N VAL A 69 -10.01 3.81 0.76
CA VAL A 69 -10.13 4.05 2.21
C VAL A 69 -10.15 2.71 2.96
N ALA A 70 -10.95 1.76 2.47
CA ALA A 70 -11.05 0.41 3.06
C ALA A 70 -9.71 -0.32 3.05
N GLU A 71 -8.98 -0.32 1.92
CA GLU A 71 -7.65 -0.92 1.85
C GLU A 71 -6.66 -0.17 2.73
N ARG A 72 -6.68 1.17 2.69
CA ARG A 72 -5.76 1.97 3.48
C ARG A 72 -5.95 1.65 4.94
N TYR A 73 -7.17 1.57 5.48
CA TYR A 73 -7.42 1.47 6.92
C TYR A 73 -7.90 0.10 7.41
N ASP A 74 -7.89 -0.92 6.54
CA ASP A 74 -8.36 -2.29 6.86
C ASP A 74 -9.80 -2.33 7.40
N LEU A 75 -10.69 -1.62 6.69
CA LEU A 75 -12.11 -1.47 7.05
C LEU A 75 -12.97 -2.39 6.16
N GLU A 76 -13.80 -3.22 6.78
CA GLU A 76 -14.65 -4.19 6.06
C GLU A 76 -15.96 -3.57 5.55
N TYR A 77 -16.59 -2.68 6.33
CA TYR A 77 -17.92 -2.14 6.01
C TYR A 77 -18.00 -1.34 4.69
N PRO A 78 -16.98 -0.57 4.24
CA PRO A 78 -17.08 0.09 2.94
C PRO A 78 -17.03 -0.92 1.78
N VAL A 79 -16.32 -2.04 1.95
CA VAL A 79 -16.29 -3.12 0.97
C VAL A 79 -17.67 -3.75 0.84
N GLU A 80 -18.38 -3.96 1.95
CA GLU A 80 -19.76 -4.46 1.93
C GLU A 80 -20.70 -3.49 1.20
N TYR A 81 -20.60 -2.20 1.49
CA TYR A 81 -21.39 -1.14 0.84
C TYR A 81 -21.16 -1.10 -0.69
N VAL A 82 -19.91 -1.24 -1.13
CA VAL A 82 -19.55 -1.33 -2.55
C VAL A 82 -20.06 -2.63 -3.17
N ARG A 83 -19.89 -3.76 -2.47
CA ARG A 83 -20.31 -5.08 -2.94
C ARG A 83 -21.82 -5.17 -3.12
N GLU A 84 -22.61 -4.64 -2.19
CA GLU A 84 -24.07 -4.63 -2.30
C GLU A 84 -24.54 -3.98 -3.61
N TRP A 85 -23.93 -2.86 -3.99
CA TRP A 85 -24.22 -2.19 -5.25
C TRP A 85 -23.75 -2.99 -6.46
N ALA A 86 -22.53 -3.53 -6.43
CA ALA A 86 -21.97 -4.33 -7.51
C ALA A 86 -22.82 -5.58 -7.79
N ASP A 87 -23.28 -6.24 -6.73
CA ASP A 87 -24.13 -7.43 -6.79
C ASP A 87 -25.54 -7.12 -7.27
N THR A 88 -26.06 -5.95 -6.90
CA THR A 88 -27.39 -5.49 -7.36
C THR A 88 -27.36 -5.09 -8.84
N ILE A 89 -26.25 -4.53 -9.31
CA ILE A 89 -26.15 -3.97 -10.67
C ILE A 89 -25.64 -4.97 -11.71
N SER A 90 -25.08 -6.11 -11.30
CA SER A 90 -24.52 -7.11 -12.20
C SER A 90 -25.11 -8.51 -11.98
N GLY A 91 -25.32 -9.24 -13.07
CA GLY A 91 -25.78 -10.62 -13.07
C GLY A 91 -24.62 -11.62 -12.98
N GLU A 92 -24.94 -12.87 -12.60
CA GLU A 92 -23.94 -13.94 -12.53
C GLU A 92 -23.22 -14.18 -13.87
N ASP A 93 -23.90 -13.97 -15.00
CA ASP A 93 -23.37 -14.15 -16.36
C ASP A 93 -22.45 -13.01 -16.82
N GLY A 94 -22.30 -11.96 -16.02
CA GLY A 94 -21.55 -10.75 -16.36
C GLY A 94 -22.37 -9.70 -17.12
N SER A 95 -23.69 -9.86 -17.18
CA SER A 95 -24.61 -8.79 -17.61
C SER A 95 -24.62 -7.65 -16.60
N VAL A 96 -24.85 -6.42 -17.08
CA VAL A 96 -24.88 -5.21 -16.24
C VAL A 96 -26.18 -4.46 -16.49
N TYR A 97 -26.85 -4.04 -15.42
CA TYR A 97 -28.15 -3.39 -15.47
C TYR A 97 -28.14 -2.15 -16.38
N LYS A 98 -28.98 -2.18 -17.42
CA LYS A 98 -29.13 -1.12 -18.45
C LYS A 98 -27.84 -0.76 -19.21
N TYR A 99 -26.76 -1.51 -19.06
CA TYR A 99 -25.59 -1.40 -19.92
C TYR A 99 -25.93 -1.89 -21.33
N LYS A 100 -25.47 -1.16 -22.34
CA LYS A 100 -25.64 -1.51 -23.76
C LYS A 100 -24.35 -1.21 -24.49
N GLU A 101 -23.68 -2.24 -24.97
CA GLU A 101 -22.46 -2.12 -25.77
C GLU A 101 -22.68 -1.23 -27.02
N SER A 102 -23.84 -1.36 -27.67
CA SER A 102 -24.22 -0.58 -28.86
C SER A 102 -24.31 0.93 -28.61
N ALA A 103 -24.33 1.38 -27.35
CA ALA A 103 -24.26 2.81 -27.04
C ALA A 103 -22.84 3.37 -27.21
N TYR A 104 -21.82 2.50 -27.20
CA TYR A 104 -20.40 2.82 -27.25
C TYR A 104 -20.06 4.04 -26.39
N ASN A 105 -20.56 4.06 -25.16
CA ASN A 105 -20.41 5.18 -24.26
C ASN A 105 -19.20 4.93 -23.36
N VAL A 106 -18.13 5.71 -23.51
CA VAL A 106 -16.92 5.51 -22.69
C VAL A 106 -17.19 5.75 -21.19
N ASP A 107 -18.19 6.57 -20.82
CA ASP A 107 -18.61 6.76 -19.42
C ASP A 107 -19.07 5.45 -18.77
N HIS A 108 -19.52 4.47 -19.56
CA HIS A 108 -19.93 3.17 -19.04
C HIS A 108 -18.74 2.24 -18.75
N VAL A 109 -17.51 2.65 -19.04
CA VAL A 109 -16.31 1.85 -18.80
C VAL A 109 -15.79 2.07 -17.38
N CYS A 110 -15.70 3.33 -16.94
CA CYS A 110 -15.19 3.74 -15.62
C CYS A 110 -15.77 2.96 -14.43
N PRO A 111 -17.10 2.72 -14.30
CA PRO A 111 -17.65 2.02 -13.13
C PRO A 111 -17.18 0.57 -13.02
N ALA A 112 -16.69 -0.04 -14.11
CA ALA A 112 -16.16 -1.39 -14.06
C ALA A 112 -14.84 -1.50 -13.28
N ARG A 113 -14.13 -0.39 -13.03
CA ARG A 113 -12.84 -0.40 -12.33
C ARG A 113 -12.91 -1.05 -10.93
N MET A 114 -13.98 -0.82 -10.17
CA MET A 114 -14.14 -1.43 -8.84
C MET A 114 -14.21 -2.96 -8.90
N PHE A 115 -14.64 -3.55 -10.01
CA PHE A 115 -14.77 -4.99 -10.17
C PHE A 115 -13.41 -5.70 -10.23
N PHE A 116 -12.31 -5.01 -10.59
CA PHE A 116 -10.96 -5.58 -10.46
C PHE A 116 -10.63 -5.87 -9.00
N ARG A 117 -11.02 -4.96 -8.09
CA ARG A 117 -10.78 -5.08 -6.64
C ARG A 117 -11.67 -6.17 -6.04
N LEU A 118 -12.96 -6.16 -6.34
CA LEU A 118 -13.89 -7.21 -5.89
C LEU A 118 -13.46 -8.59 -6.38
N TYR A 119 -13.03 -8.71 -7.65
CA TYR A 119 -12.49 -9.97 -8.17
C TYR A 119 -11.22 -10.40 -7.43
N GLY A 120 -10.27 -9.47 -7.22
CA GLY A 120 -9.04 -9.76 -6.50
C GLY A 120 -9.25 -10.22 -5.05
N MET A 121 -10.26 -9.65 -4.36
CA MET A 121 -10.56 -9.98 -2.96
C MET A 121 -11.34 -11.29 -2.81
N THR A 122 -12.25 -11.58 -3.74
CA THR A 122 -13.23 -12.67 -3.58
C THR A 122 -12.96 -13.89 -4.46
N GLY A 123 -12.23 -13.72 -5.57
CA GLY A 123 -12.08 -14.73 -6.62
C GLY A 123 -13.36 -15.03 -7.41
N GLU A 124 -14.46 -14.33 -7.16
CA GLU A 124 -15.77 -14.63 -7.75
C GLU A 124 -15.79 -14.33 -9.26
N GLN A 125 -16.08 -15.36 -10.06
CA GLN A 125 -16.01 -15.28 -11.51
C GLN A 125 -17.03 -14.32 -12.15
N ARG A 126 -18.13 -13.98 -11.46
CA ARG A 126 -19.10 -12.99 -11.96
C ARG A 126 -18.45 -11.62 -12.22
N TYR A 127 -17.57 -11.17 -11.32
CA TYR A 127 -16.89 -9.89 -11.46
C TYR A 127 -15.91 -9.92 -12.65
N ARG A 128 -15.20 -11.05 -12.84
CA ARG A 128 -14.33 -11.25 -14.01
C ARG A 128 -15.10 -11.20 -15.33
N ARG A 129 -16.33 -11.73 -15.34
CA ARG A 129 -17.22 -11.69 -16.50
C ARG A 129 -17.69 -10.27 -16.80
N VAL A 130 -18.07 -9.47 -15.79
CA VAL A 130 -18.40 -8.04 -15.97
C VAL A 130 -17.23 -7.28 -16.62
N LEU A 131 -16.01 -7.46 -16.11
CA LEU A 131 -14.81 -6.83 -16.68
C LEU A 131 -14.60 -7.21 -18.15
N ARG A 132 -14.85 -8.47 -18.51
CA ARG A 132 -14.77 -8.93 -19.91
C ARG A 132 -15.86 -8.27 -20.79
N THR A 133 -17.10 -8.20 -20.31
CA THR A 133 -18.22 -7.54 -21.01
C THR A 133 -17.91 -6.08 -21.33
N VAL A 134 -17.34 -5.34 -20.38
CA VAL A 134 -16.99 -3.93 -20.57
C VAL A 134 -15.76 -3.78 -21.46
N ARG A 135 -14.76 -4.67 -21.34
CA ARG A 135 -13.58 -4.67 -22.24
C ARG A 135 -13.96 -4.89 -23.70
N ALA A 136 -14.94 -5.76 -23.99
CA ALA A 136 -15.38 -6.05 -25.35
C ALA A 136 -15.87 -4.80 -26.11
N GLN A 137 -16.50 -3.85 -25.40
CA GLN A 137 -16.88 -2.56 -25.99
C GLN A 137 -15.68 -1.83 -26.58
N LEU A 138 -14.53 -1.83 -25.88
CA LEU A 138 -13.32 -1.12 -26.33
C LEU A 138 -12.67 -1.75 -27.58
N ASP A 139 -12.92 -3.04 -27.85
CA ASP A 139 -12.43 -3.69 -29.08
C ASP A 139 -13.15 -3.17 -30.33
N SER A 140 -14.42 -2.77 -30.19
CA SER A 140 -15.26 -2.30 -31.31
C SER A 140 -15.72 -0.85 -31.17
N GLN A 141 -15.21 -0.12 -30.18
CA GLN A 141 -15.51 1.29 -29.94
C GLN A 141 -15.13 2.10 -31.19
N PRO A 142 -16.07 2.87 -31.78
CA PRO A 142 -15.78 3.73 -32.93
C PRO A 142 -14.64 4.70 -32.62
N ARG A 143 -13.81 4.98 -33.64
CA ARG A 143 -12.64 5.84 -33.52
C ARG A 143 -12.65 6.94 -34.59
N THR A 144 -11.97 8.05 -34.28
CA THR A 144 -11.60 9.07 -35.27
C THR A 144 -10.63 8.49 -36.31
N ALA A 145 -10.35 9.21 -37.39
CA ALA A 145 -9.34 8.80 -38.36
C ALA A 145 -7.95 8.70 -37.71
N ASP A 146 -7.69 9.53 -36.70
CA ASP A 146 -6.50 9.49 -35.86
C ASP A 146 -6.54 8.41 -34.76
N GLY A 147 -7.53 7.51 -34.79
CA GLY A 147 -7.57 6.33 -33.94
C GLY A 147 -7.96 6.60 -32.48
N ILE A 148 -8.51 7.77 -32.15
CA ILE A 148 -8.98 8.09 -30.80
C ILE A 148 -10.42 7.62 -30.64
N PHE A 149 -10.78 7.01 -29.51
CA PHE A 149 -12.17 6.64 -29.27
C PHE A 149 -13.11 7.85 -29.38
N TRP A 150 -14.22 7.66 -30.10
CA TRP A 150 -15.37 8.54 -29.97
C TRP A 150 -15.87 8.50 -28.54
N HIS A 151 -16.29 9.64 -28.01
CA HIS A 151 -16.80 9.72 -26.66
C HIS A 151 -18.06 8.86 -26.49
N LYS A 152 -19.01 8.94 -27.45
CA LYS A 152 -20.23 8.12 -27.50
C LYS A 152 -20.65 7.84 -28.93
N ALA A 153 -21.38 6.76 -29.20
CA ALA A 153 -22.00 6.56 -30.53
C ALA A 153 -22.92 7.74 -30.94
N VAL A 154 -23.56 8.38 -29.97
CA VAL A 154 -24.42 9.57 -30.19
C VAL A 154 -23.63 10.86 -30.41
N TYR A 155 -22.31 10.84 -30.23
CA TYR A 155 -21.38 11.93 -30.45
C TYR A 155 -20.31 11.49 -31.46
N PRO A 156 -20.68 11.25 -32.72
CA PRO A 156 -19.75 10.76 -33.73
C PRO A 156 -18.63 11.78 -33.96
N HIS A 157 -17.41 11.28 -34.20
CA HIS A 157 -16.21 12.08 -34.49
C HIS A 157 -15.70 12.97 -33.34
N GLN A 158 -16.31 12.89 -32.15
CA GLN A 158 -16.00 13.75 -31.02
C GLN A 158 -15.11 13.07 -29.99
N VAL A 159 -14.06 13.76 -29.57
CA VAL A 159 -13.15 13.39 -28.49
C VAL A 159 -13.29 14.42 -27.38
N TRP A 160 -13.65 13.96 -26.18
CA TRP A 160 -13.73 14.80 -24.98
C TRP A 160 -12.65 14.36 -24.00
N LEU A 161 -11.98 15.30 -23.33
CA LEU A 161 -10.92 14.97 -22.37
C LEU A 161 -11.41 14.03 -21.27
N ASP A 162 -12.67 14.16 -20.86
CA ASP A 162 -13.38 13.28 -19.92
C ASP A 162 -13.18 11.81 -20.28
N GLY A 163 -13.34 11.48 -21.57
CA GLY A 163 -13.28 10.11 -22.09
C GLY A 163 -11.93 9.42 -21.86
N LEU A 164 -10.85 10.19 -21.70
CA LEU A 164 -9.53 9.65 -21.40
C LEU A 164 -9.50 9.02 -20.01
N TYR A 165 -10.07 9.68 -18.99
CA TYR A 165 -10.23 9.09 -17.67
C TYR A 165 -11.23 7.92 -17.68
N MET A 166 -12.32 8.04 -18.45
CA MET A 166 -13.36 7.02 -18.40
C MET A 166 -12.89 5.66 -18.94
N ALA A 167 -12.04 5.66 -19.97
CA ALA A 167 -11.61 4.45 -20.66
C ALA A 167 -10.20 3.99 -20.31
N GLN A 168 -9.21 4.90 -20.29
CA GLN A 168 -7.80 4.50 -20.36
C GLN A 168 -7.26 3.82 -19.09
N PRO A 169 -7.58 4.27 -17.86
CA PRO A 169 -7.18 3.54 -16.65
C PRO A 169 -7.73 2.11 -16.61
N PHE A 170 -9.00 1.91 -16.98
CA PHE A 170 -9.59 0.58 -17.08
C PHE A 170 -8.89 -0.27 -18.15
N TYR A 171 -8.61 0.31 -19.32
CA TYR A 171 -7.97 -0.39 -20.42
C TYR A 171 -6.53 -0.82 -20.08
N ALA A 172 -5.77 0.04 -19.41
CA ALA A 172 -4.42 -0.26 -18.92
C ALA A 172 -4.43 -1.37 -17.87
N GLU A 173 -5.31 -1.27 -16.87
CA GLU A 173 -5.45 -2.29 -15.83
C GLU A 173 -5.87 -3.65 -16.40
N TYR A 174 -6.86 -3.67 -17.30
CA TYR A 174 -7.28 -4.91 -17.98
C TYR A 174 -6.12 -5.51 -18.78
N THR A 175 -5.38 -4.68 -19.51
CA THR A 175 -4.24 -5.11 -20.34
C THR A 175 -3.15 -5.75 -19.50
N GLY A 176 -2.74 -5.10 -18.40
CA GLY A 176 -1.72 -5.62 -17.50
C GLY A 176 -2.13 -6.91 -16.79
N ARG A 177 -3.41 -7.04 -16.40
CA ARG A 177 -3.89 -8.20 -15.65
C ARG A 177 -4.27 -9.38 -16.54
N PHE A 178 -4.96 -9.14 -17.65
CA PHE A 178 -5.72 -10.19 -18.34
C PHE A 178 -5.42 -10.36 -19.82
N SER A 179 -4.80 -9.39 -20.49
CA SER A 179 -4.46 -9.55 -21.91
C SER A 179 -3.28 -10.51 -22.10
N PRO A 180 -3.22 -11.24 -23.23
CA PRO A 180 -2.08 -12.08 -23.58
C PRO A 180 -0.78 -11.28 -23.59
N LYS A 181 0.30 -11.82 -23.00
CA LYS A 181 1.59 -11.11 -22.90
C LYS A 181 2.11 -10.59 -24.25
N ALA A 182 1.91 -11.35 -25.33
CA ALA A 182 2.35 -11.00 -26.67
C ALA A 182 1.64 -9.75 -27.26
N GLU A 183 0.50 -9.35 -26.72
CA GLU A 183 -0.29 -8.20 -27.19
C GLU A 183 -0.13 -6.96 -26.30
N ARG A 184 0.43 -7.11 -25.09
CA ARG A 184 0.40 -6.04 -24.08
C ARG A 184 1.09 -4.76 -24.54
N ASP A 185 2.26 -4.85 -25.16
CA ASP A 185 3.01 -3.67 -25.57
C ASP A 185 2.25 -2.86 -26.62
N SER A 186 1.63 -3.49 -27.62
CA SER A 186 0.84 -2.76 -28.62
C SER A 186 -0.42 -2.13 -28.03
N LEU A 187 -1.07 -2.79 -27.08
CA LEU A 187 -2.22 -2.25 -26.35
C LEU A 187 -1.82 -1.06 -25.48
N PHE A 188 -0.66 -1.10 -24.80
CA PHE A 188 -0.13 0.03 -24.05
C PHE A 188 0.28 1.20 -24.95
N SER A 189 0.85 0.94 -26.13
CA SER A 189 1.07 1.99 -27.14
C SER A 189 -0.23 2.59 -27.67
N ASP A 190 -1.29 1.81 -27.89
CA ASP A 190 -2.62 2.32 -28.26
C ASP A 190 -3.13 3.28 -27.18
N ILE A 191 -3.11 2.85 -25.91
CA ILE A 191 -3.49 3.68 -24.75
C ILE A 191 -2.72 5.00 -24.74
N ALA A 192 -1.39 4.94 -24.84
CA ALA A 192 -0.55 6.15 -24.82
C ALA A 192 -0.79 7.07 -26.03
N SER A 193 -1.05 6.50 -27.19
CA SER A 193 -1.37 7.26 -28.42
C SER A 193 -2.69 8.01 -28.30
N GLN A 194 -3.68 7.45 -27.59
CA GLN A 194 -4.96 8.14 -27.40
C GLN A 194 -4.83 9.38 -26.54
N PHE A 195 -4.01 9.35 -25.48
CA PHE A 195 -3.67 10.55 -24.71
C PHE A 195 -2.97 11.60 -25.59
N SER A 196 -1.88 11.22 -26.26
CA SER A 196 -1.06 12.18 -27.02
C SER A 196 -1.80 12.80 -28.20
N ARG A 197 -2.63 12.03 -28.92
CA ARG A 197 -3.42 12.54 -30.04
C ARG A 197 -4.61 13.38 -29.58
N ALA A 198 -5.30 13.01 -28.49
CA ALA A 198 -6.34 13.85 -27.93
C ALA A 198 -5.76 15.19 -27.43
N ALA A 199 -4.60 15.13 -26.77
CA ALA A 199 -3.86 16.31 -26.33
C ALA A 199 -3.47 17.21 -27.51
N SER A 200 -2.94 16.66 -28.61
CA SER A 200 -2.55 17.46 -29.77
C SER A 200 -3.73 18.20 -30.43
N HIS A 201 -4.92 17.61 -30.41
CA HIS A 201 -6.12 18.22 -31.01
C HIS A 201 -6.84 19.19 -30.09
N THR A 202 -6.64 19.10 -28.76
CA THR A 202 -7.30 19.96 -27.78
C THR A 202 -6.37 21.03 -27.21
N TYR A 203 -5.05 20.91 -27.37
CA TYR A 203 -4.10 21.88 -26.85
C TYR A 203 -4.28 23.25 -27.51
N ASP A 204 -4.28 24.28 -26.68
CA ASP A 204 -4.23 25.67 -27.12
C ASP A 204 -2.88 26.28 -26.71
N PRO A 205 -2.01 26.62 -27.67
CA PRO A 205 -0.69 27.20 -27.37
C PRO A 205 -0.77 28.60 -26.75
N ALA A 206 -1.85 29.35 -26.95
CA ALA A 206 -2.00 30.69 -26.38
C ALA A 206 -2.19 30.63 -24.86
N THR A 207 -2.99 29.67 -24.41
CA THR A 207 -3.29 29.49 -22.99
C THR A 207 -2.42 28.43 -22.31
N GLY A 208 -1.76 27.56 -23.07
CA GLY A 208 -1.07 26.37 -22.57
C GLY A 208 -1.99 25.31 -21.95
N LEU A 209 -3.31 25.47 -22.10
CA LEU A 209 -4.35 24.59 -21.56
C LEU A 209 -4.93 23.72 -22.68
N PHE A 210 -5.81 22.79 -22.30
CA PHE A 210 -6.50 21.88 -23.21
C PHE A 210 -8.00 22.20 -23.22
N ARG A 211 -8.56 22.38 -24.42
CA ARG A 211 -9.99 22.61 -24.63
C ARG A 211 -10.79 21.36 -24.23
N HIS A 212 -12.03 21.55 -23.76
CA HIS A 212 -12.87 20.44 -23.28
C HIS A 212 -13.02 19.32 -24.32
N ALA A 213 -13.30 19.67 -25.57
CA ALA A 213 -13.49 18.70 -26.63
C ALA A 213 -12.98 19.16 -28.00
N TRP A 214 -12.89 18.17 -28.89
CA TRP A 214 -12.59 18.32 -30.29
C TRP A 214 -13.58 17.49 -31.13
N ASP A 215 -14.12 18.08 -32.20
CA ASP A 215 -14.91 17.40 -33.24
C ASP A 215 -14.10 17.35 -34.53
N GLU A 216 -13.65 16.14 -34.90
CA GLU A 216 -12.89 15.90 -36.14
C GLU A 216 -13.68 16.35 -37.38
N SER A 217 -15.00 16.23 -37.35
CA SER A 217 -15.88 16.59 -38.47
C SER A 217 -16.19 18.09 -38.54
N ARG A 218 -15.98 18.82 -37.44
CA ARG A 218 -16.28 20.26 -37.27
C ARG A 218 -17.72 20.66 -37.59
N ASN A 219 -18.65 19.70 -37.48
CA ASN A 219 -20.05 19.91 -37.80
C ASN A 219 -20.86 20.34 -36.58
N MET A 220 -20.34 20.13 -35.37
CA MET A 220 -21.02 20.56 -34.17
C MET A 220 -21.03 22.09 -34.04
N PRO A 221 -22.14 22.72 -33.61
CA PRO A 221 -22.23 24.18 -33.48
C PRO A 221 -21.22 24.81 -32.51
N TRP A 222 -20.72 24.05 -31.54
CA TRP A 222 -19.71 24.48 -30.58
C TRP A 222 -18.28 24.36 -31.10
N ALA A 223 -18.07 23.65 -32.22
CA ALA A 223 -16.75 23.35 -32.75
C ALA A 223 -16.23 24.50 -33.61
N ASP A 224 -15.01 24.94 -33.33
CA ASP A 224 -14.33 25.92 -34.17
C ASP A 224 -14.18 25.40 -35.61
N PRO A 225 -14.50 26.18 -36.64
CA PRO A 225 -14.49 25.70 -38.03
C PRO A 225 -13.09 25.37 -38.56
N VAL A 226 -12.02 25.87 -37.93
CA VAL A 226 -10.63 25.65 -38.33
C VAL A 226 -10.01 24.52 -37.52
N THR A 227 -10.14 24.55 -36.20
CA THR A 227 -9.46 23.60 -35.30
C THR A 227 -10.36 22.43 -34.90
N GLY A 228 -11.68 22.59 -34.94
CA GLY A 228 -12.66 21.65 -34.40
C GLY A 228 -12.78 21.68 -32.87
N GLN A 229 -12.05 22.58 -32.19
CA GLN A 229 -12.03 22.65 -30.73
C GLN A 229 -13.27 23.34 -30.16
N SER A 230 -13.65 22.97 -28.95
CA SER A 230 -14.60 23.74 -28.14
C SER A 230 -13.98 25.07 -27.66
N ALA A 231 -14.82 26.08 -27.40
CA ALA A 231 -14.36 27.44 -27.12
C ALA A 231 -13.51 27.62 -25.85
N HIS A 232 -13.70 26.81 -24.80
CA HIS A 232 -13.07 27.02 -23.49
C HIS A 232 -12.32 25.80 -22.95
N ALA A 233 -11.28 26.06 -22.15
CA ALA A 233 -10.71 25.08 -21.24
C ALA A 233 -11.59 25.00 -19.99
N TRP A 234 -12.32 23.89 -19.86
CA TRP A 234 -13.18 23.64 -18.71
C TRP A 234 -12.39 22.93 -17.60
N GLY A 235 -12.48 23.44 -16.36
CA GLY A 235 -11.66 22.98 -15.24
C GLY A 235 -11.73 21.46 -15.04
N ARG A 236 -12.94 20.90 -14.96
CA ARG A 236 -13.11 19.45 -14.73
C ARG A 236 -12.67 18.59 -15.92
N ALA A 237 -12.79 19.06 -17.17
CA ALA A 237 -12.25 18.32 -18.32
C ALA A 237 -10.71 18.20 -18.25
N CYS A 238 -10.01 19.29 -17.91
CA CYS A 238 -8.58 19.24 -17.63
C CYS A 238 -8.26 18.39 -16.39
N GLY A 239 -9.09 18.42 -15.36
CA GLY A 239 -9.00 17.54 -14.20
C GLY A 239 -9.08 16.06 -14.58
N TRP A 240 -10.02 15.69 -15.44
CA TRP A 240 -10.10 14.32 -15.96
C TRP A 240 -8.90 13.92 -16.80
N TYR A 241 -8.34 14.84 -17.58
CA TYR A 241 -7.11 14.57 -18.29
C TYR A 241 -5.95 14.29 -17.32
N ALA A 242 -5.81 15.08 -16.25
CA ALA A 242 -4.82 14.85 -15.19
C ALA A 242 -5.02 13.48 -14.53
N LEU A 243 -6.25 13.15 -14.11
CA LEU A 243 -6.54 11.87 -13.46
C LEU A 243 -6.36 10.69 -14.41
N GLY A 244 -6.74 10.84 -15.67
CA GLY A 244 -6.58 9.82 -16.71
C GLY A 244 -5.12 9.44 -16.87
N LEU A 245 -4.23 10.43 -16.98
CA LEU A 245 -2.78 10.21 -17.06
C LEU A 245 -2.26 9.52 -15.79
N MET A 246 -2.58 10.05 -14.61
CA MET A 246 -2.09 9.54 -13.33
C MET A 246 -2.54 8.11 -13.03
N GLU A 247 -3.81 7.81 -13.26
CA GLU A 247 -4.40 6.50 -12.95
C GLU A 247 -4.06 5.44 -14.01
N THR A 248 -3.75 5.85 -15.24
CA THR A 248 -3.20 4.95 -16.26
C THR A 248 -1.76 4.55 -15.92
N LEU A 249 -0.96 5.50 -15.43
CA LEU A 249 0.45 5.27 -15.08
C LEU A 249 0.67 4.24 -13.97
N ASP A 250 -0.33 3.99 -13.12
CA ASP A 250 -0.28 2.93 -12.10
C ASP A 250 -0.19 1.51 -12.70
N TYR A 251 -0.69 1.33 -13.93
CA TYR A 251 -0.72 0.03 -14.62
C TYR A 251 0.19 0.00 -15.85
N PHE A 252 0.85 1.11 -16.16
CA PHE A 252 1.70 1.25 -17.34
C PHE A 252 3.12 0.70 -17.05
N PRO A 253 3.68 -0.20 -17.88
CA PRO A 253 4.95 -0.84 -17.56
C PRO A 253 6.10 0.18 -17.48
N GLU A 254 6.90 0.11 -16.41
CA GLU A 254 7.93 1.10 -16.12
C GLU A 254 8.93 1.33 -17.26
N LYS A 255 9.27 0.26 -17.97
CA LYS A 255 10.26 0.27 -19.08
C LYS A 255 9.63 0.46 -20.46
N HIS A 256 8.32 0.67 -20.54
CA HIS A 256 7.66 0.86 -21.83
C HIS A 256 8.05 2.22 -22.45
N PRO A 257 8.40 2.29 -23.74
CA PRO A 257 8.96 3.50 -24.37
C PRO A 257 8.02 4.71 -24.28
N ASP A 258 6.71 4.49 -24.36
CA ASP A 258 5.72 5.57 -24.35
C ASP A 258 5.40 6.12 -22.94
N ARG A 259 5.92 5.50 -21.86
CA ARG A 259 5.60 5.90 -20.49
C ARG A 259 6.03 7.35 -20.19
N GLN A 260 7.22 7.73 -20.66
CA GLN A 260 7.76 9.07 -20.43
C GLN A 260 6.88 10.14 -21.08
N SER A 261 6.28 9.85 -22.24
CA SER A 261 5.36 10.78 -22.91
C SER A 261 4.13 11.09 -22.06
N LEU A 262 3.58 10.11 -21.35
CA LEU A 262 2.45 10.33 -20.43
C LEU A 262 2.84 11.23 -19.26
N ILE A 263 4.04 11.00 -18.70
CA ILE A 263 4.59 11.81 -17.60
C ILE A 263 4.83 13.26 -18.06
N ASP A 264 5.36 13.46 -19.26
CA ASP A 264 5.65 14.79 -19.79
C ASP A 264 4.36 15.57 -20.11
N GLN A 265 3.34 14.90 -20.65
CA GLN A 265 2.01 15.47 -20.83
C GLN A 265 1.38 15.88 -19.49
N PHE A 266 1.52 15.04 -18.46
CA PHE A 266 1.04 15.36 -17.12
C PHE A 266 1.77 16.58 -16.54
N ARG A 267 3.10 16.63 -16.64
CA ARG A 267 3.90 17.79 -16.22
C ARG A 267 3.50 19.07 -16.94
N GLN A 268 3.31 19.01 -18.26
CA GLN A 268 2.88 20.15 -19.07
C GLN A 268 1.54 20.70 -18.58
N LEU A 269 0.57 19.82 -18.34
CA LEU A 269 -0.72 20.20 -17.79
C LEU A 269 -0.57 20.86 -16.41
N MET A 270 0.17 20.24 -15.49
CA MET A 270 0.29 20.76 -14.12
C MET A 270 1.01 22.11 -14.05
N VAL A 271 1.98 22.36 -14.93
CA VAL A 271 2.61 23.68 -15.08
C VAL A 271 1.59 24.73 -15.50
N ALA A 272 0.74 24.42 -16.49
CA ALA A 272 -0.29 25.34 -16.94
C ALA A 272 -1.34 25.56 -15.84
N VAL A 273 -1.85 24.49 -15.23
CA VAL A 273 -2.81 24.54 -14.12
C VAL A 273 -2.31 25.44 -12.99
N ARG A 274 -1.04 25.30 -12.54
CA ARG A 274 -0.47 26.16 -11.50
C ARG A 274 -0.49 27.64 -11.84
N ARG A 275 -0.34 28.01 -13.13
CA ARG A 275 -0.39 29.40 -13.59
C ARG A 275 -1.79 30.01 -13.50
N TYR A 276 -2.84 29.20 -13.63
CA TYR A 276 -4.24 29.64 -13.57
C TYR A 276 -4.88 29.46 -12.18
N ALA A 277 -4.08 29.08 -11.17
CA ALA A 277 -4.56 29.03 -9.80
C ALA A 277 -4.92 30.44 -9.31
N ASP A 278 -6.03 30.54 -8.58
CA ASP A 278 -6.42 31.76 -7.89
C ASP A 278 -5.35 32.16 -6.86
N PRO A 279 -4.84 33.40 -6.87
CA PRO A 279 -3.70 33.78 -6.03
C PRO A 279 -4.02 33.80 -4.53
N GLU A 280 -5.29 33.94 -4.14
CA GLU A 280 -5.70 33.98 -2.73
C GLU A 280 -5.85 32.57 -2.18
N THR A 281 -6.65 31.75 -2.85
CA THR A 281 -7.04 30.40 -2.37
C THR A 281 -6.14 29.29 -2.90
N GLY A 282 -5.46 29.50 -4.03
CA GLY A 282 -4.75 28.44 -4.77
C GLY A 282 -5.68 27.50 -5.54
N MET A 283 -7.00 27.72 -5.51
CA MET A 283 -8.01 26.88 -6.17
C MET A 283 -8.22 27.29 -7.63
N TRP A 284 -9.04 26.55 -8.36
CA TRP A 284 -9.25 26.75 -9.79
C TRP A 284 -10.70 27.08 -10.14
N TYR A 285 -10.84 27.89 -11.17
CA TYR A 285 -12.13 28.35 -11.66
C TYR A 285 -12.83 27.32 -12.56
N GLN A 286 -14.16 27.35 -12.59
CA GLN A 286 -15.00 26.55 -13.49
C GLN A 286 -14.54 26.67 -14.95
N VAL A 287 -14.41 27.90 -15.47
CA VAL A 287 -13.78 28.15 -16.77
C VAL A 287 -12.34 28.58 -16.55
N LEU A 288 -11.41 27.64 -16.78
CA LEU A 288 -10.02 27.72 -16.32
C LEU A 288 -9.23 28.83 -17.02
N ASP A 289 -9.50 29.08 -18.29
CA ASP A 289 -8.82 30.11 -19.10
C ASP A 289 -9.39 31.53 -18.93
N CYS A 290 -10.37 31.71 -18.03
CA CYS A 290 -11.01 33.00 -17.76
C CYS A 290 -10.97 33.37 -16.26
N PRO A 291 -9.81 33.31 -15.57
CA PRO A 291 -9.74 33.63 -14.15
C PRO A 291 -10.15 35.08 -13.87
N GLY A 292 -10.90 35.32 -12.80
CA GLY A 292 -11.38 36.65 -12.39
C GLY A 292 -12.40 37.31 -13.33
N LYS A 293 -12.84 36.63 -14.40
CA LYS A 293 -13.92 37.13 -15.27
C LYS A 293 -15.26 37.08 -14.52
N GLU A 294 -16.07 38.12 -14.68
CA GLU A 294 -17.36 38.27 -14.01
C GLU A 294 -18.26 37.04 -14.19
N GLY A 295 -18.75 36.51 -13.07
CA GLY A 295 -19.60 35.31 -13.02
C GLY A 295 -18.85 33.98 -12.94
N ASN A 296 -17.52 33.96 -13.16
CA ASN A 296 -16.73 32.77 -12.88
C ASN A 296 -16.68 32.51 -11.37
N TYR A 297 -16.45 31.25 -10.99
CA TYR A 297 -16.38 30.84 -9.60
C TYR A 297 -15.31 29.76 -9.40
N LEU A 298 -14.75 29.71 -8.19
CA LEU A 298 -13.86 28.64 -7.78
C LEU A 298 -14.66 27.34 -7.65
N GLU A 299 -14.22 26.31 -8.37
CA GLU A 299 -14.98 25.09 -8.57
C GLU A 299 -14.27 23.91 -7.91
N ALA A 300 -14.99 23.21 -7.04
CA ALA A 300 -14.40 22.24 -6.13
C ALA A 300 -13.99 20.94 -6.83
N THR A 301 -14.74 20.48 -7.85
CA THR A 301 -14.43 19.18 -8.48
C THR A 301 -13.12 19.22 -9.25
N ALA A 302 -12.90 20.26 -10.06
CA ALA A 302 -11.64 20.48 -10.76
C ALA A 302 -10.49 20.68 -9.77
N SER A 303 -10.72 21.48 -8.72
CA SER A 303 -9.71 21.75 -7.70
C SER A 303 -9.31 20.48 -6.93
N ALA A 304 -10.26 19.61 -6.60
CA ALA A 304 -9.99 18.33 -5.94
C ALA A 304 -9.18 17.40 -6.84
N MET A 305 -9.47 17.36 -8.15
CA MET A 305 -8.71 16.58 -9.12
C MET A 305 -7.28 17.08 -9.26
N PHE A 306 -7.07 18.39 -9.37
CA PHE A 306 -5.72 18.97 -9.45
C PHE A 306 -4.94 18.78 -8.15
N LEU A 307 -5.58 18.94 -6.99
CA LEU A 307 -4.98 18.66 -5.69
C LEU A 307 -4.53 17.20 -5.57
N TYR A 308 -5.41 16.25 -5.86
CA TYR A 308 -5.07 14.83 -5.86
C TYR A 308 -3.91 14.54 -6.82
N ALA A 309 -4.00 15.05 -8.06
CA ALA A 309 -2.97 14.86 -9.06
C ALA A 309 -1.62 15.45 -8.64
N SER A 310 -1.61 16.62 -7.98
CA SER A 310 -0.40 17.22 -7.42
C SER A 310 0.21 16.36 -6.31
N LEU A 311 -0.59 15.92 -5.33
CA LEU A 311 -0.13 15.11 -4.22
C LEU A 311 0.43 13.75 -4.69
N LYS A 312 -0.33 13.05 -5.54
CA LYS A 312 0.10 11.78 -6.13
C LYS A 312 1.30 11.98 -7.06
N GLY A 313 1.31 13.03 -7.87
CA GLY A 313 2.42 13.37 -8.77
C GLY A 313 3.74 13.61 -8.02
N VAL A 314 3.70 14.21 -6.83
CA VAL A 314 4.85 14.34 -5.93
C VAL A 314 5.27 12.98 -5.38
N ARG A 315 4.33 12.18 -4.86
CA ARG A 315 4.62 10.85 -4.31
C ARG A 315 5.28 9.93 -5.35
N MET A 316 4.81 9.98 -6.59
CA MET A 316 5.30 9.19 -7.71
C MET A 316 6.59 9.72 -8.34
N GLY A 317 7.09 10.89 -7.91
CA GLY A 317 8.26 11.53 -8.50
C GLY A 317 8.04 12.07 -9.92
N TYR A 318 6.78 12.24 -10.34
CA TYR A 318 6.44 12.82 -11.63
C TYR A 318 6.53 14.34 -11.60
N LEU A 319 6.26 14.96 -10.46
CA LEU A 319 6.49 16.38 -10.25
C LEU A 319 7.83 16.62 -9.54
N ASP A 320 8.48 17.73 -9.84
CA ASP A 320 9.74 18.08 -9.19
C ASP A 320 9.52 18.45 -7.71
N SER A 321 10.62 18.46 -6.94
CA SER A 321 10.56 18.66 -5.48
C SER A 321 9.88 19.97 -5.03
N SER A 322 9.81 21.01 -5.88
CA SER A 322 9.14 22.28 -5.54
C SER A 322 7.63 22.13 -5.38
N TRP A 323 7.04 21.07 -5.93
CA TRP A 323 5.62 20.77 -5.76
C TRP A 323 5.29 20.19 -4.41
N ARG A 324 6.26 19.67 -3.65
CA ARG A 324 5.97 18.95 -2.41
C ARG A 324 5.32 19.82 -1.36
N GLU A 325 5.95 20.94 -1.01
CA GLU A 325 5.41 21.87 -0.01
C GLU A 325 4.14 22.54 -0.54
N TYR A 326 4.15 22.92 -1.82
CA TYR A 326 3.00 23.53 -2.47
C TYR A 326 1.74 22.63 -2.45
N ALA A 327 1.87 21.35 -2.79
CA ALA A 327 0.74 20.42 -2.80
C ALA A 327 0.20 20.14 -1.39
N MET A 328 1.08 20.09 -0.37
CA MET A 328 0.66 19.92 1.02
C MET A 328 -0.07 21.15 1.56
N ASP A 329 0.39 22.35 1.21
CA ASP A 329 -0.28 23.60 1.54
C ASP A 329 -1.65 23.73 0.85
N LEU A 330 -1.73 23.36 -0.43
CA LEU A 330 -3.00 23.34 -1.18
C LEU A 330 -4.07 22.46 -0.54
N TYR A 331 -3.69 21.37 0.13
CA TYR A 331 -4.65 20.51 0.82
C TYR A 331 -5.39 21.27 1.92
N GLY A 332 -4.66 22.02 2.77
CA GLY A 332 -5.26 22.84 3.82
C GLY A 332 -6.13 23.95 3.25
N ARG A 333 -5.68 24.62 2.18
CA ARG A 333 -6.48 25.65 1.50
C ARG A 333 -7.74 25.10 0.86
N PHE A 334 -7.69 23.90 0.28
CA PHE A 334 -8.87 23.23 -0.27
C PHE A 334 -9.88 22.96 0.84
N THR A 335 -9.45 22.44 1.99
CA THR A 335 -10.35 22.19 3.11
C THR A 335 -10.97 23.49 3.61
N ASP A 336 -10.19 24.57 3.74
CA ASP A 336 -10.70 25.87 4.19
C ASP A 336 -11.68 26.51 3.18
N THR A 337 -11.50 26.24 1.88
CA THR A 337 -12.31 26.86 0.81
C THR A 337 -13.61 26.11 0.54
N PHE A 338 -13.59 24.79 0.56
CA PHE A 338 -14.70 23.97 0.04
C PHE A 338 -15.28 22.96 1.03
N VAL A 339 -14.61 22.66 2.15
CA VAL A 339 -15.06 21.61 3.07
C VAL A 339 -15.67 22.23 4.31
N ARG A 340 -16.93 21.87 4.57
CA ARG A 340 -17.68 22.34 5.73
C ARG A 340 -18.07 21.16 6.62
N GLU A 341 -17.94 21.35 7.93
CA GLU A 341 -18.52 20.43 8.92
C GLU A 341 -19.99 20.82 9.18
N ASP A 342 -20.90 19.87 9.02
CA ASP A 342 -22.33 19.98 9.29
C ASP A 342 -22.62 19.88 10.81
N PRO A 343 -23.77 20.40 11.30
CA PRO A 343 -24.14 20.31 12.72
C PRO A 343 -24.27 18.86 13.26
N ASP A 344 -24.59 17.92 12.38
CA ASP A 344 -24.67 16.49 12.69
C ASP A 344 -23.27 15.82 12.70
N GLY A 345 -22.23 16.56 12.35
CA GLY A 345 -20.84 16.12 12.31
C GLY A 345 -20.40 15.51 10.98
N THR A 346 -21.26 15.45 9.95
CA THR A 346 -20.82 15.07 8.61
C THR A 346 -19.94 16.14 7.98
N LEU A 347 -19.11 15.77 7.01
CA LEU A 347 -18.39 16.70 6.15
C LEU A 347 -19.15 16.87 4.84
N SER A 348 -19.21 18.08 4.31
CA SER A 348 -19.77 18.37 2.99
C SER A 348 -18.75 19.12 2.13
N ILE A 349 -18.75 18.85 0.81
CA ILE A 349 -17.98 19.61 -0.18
C ILE A 349 -18.93 20.54 -0.92
N GLU A 350 -18.62 21.83 -0.92
CA GLU A 350 -19.42 22.87 -1.57
C GLU A 350 -18.90 23.19 -2.99
N SER A 351 -19.63 24.04 -3.72
CA SER A 351 -19.20 24.60 -5.02
C SER A 351 -18.84 23.58 -6.11
N CYS A 352 -19.59 22.48 -6.22
CA CYS A 352 -19.38 21.47 -7.26
C CYS A 352 -20.26 21.74 -8.48
N CYS A 353 -19.67 21.86 -9.67
CA CYS A 353 -20.43 21.88 -10.92
C CYS A 353 -21.07 20.50 -11.14
N SER A 354 -22.40 20.40 -11.12
CA SER A 354 -23.13 19.12 -11.20
C SER A 354 -22.91 18.35 -12.51
N VAL A 355 -22.90 19.07 -13.63
CA VAL A 355 -22.76 18.49 -14.98
C VAL A 355 -22.27 19.56 -15.95
N ALA A 356 -21.53 19.15 -16.97
CA ALA A 356 -21.40 19.92 -18.20
C ALA A 356 -21.15 18.94 -19.36
N GLY A 357 -21.42 19.38 -20.58
CA GLY A 357 -21.14 18.64 -21.81
C GLY A 357 -21.27 19.54 -23.04
N LEU A 358 -21.25 18.97 -24.23
CA LEU A 358 -21.38 19.74 -25.47
C LEU A 358 -22.44 19.12 -26.38
N GLY A 359 -23.06 19.95 -27.22
CA GLY A 359 -24.10 19.56 -28.17
C GLY A 359 -25.30 18.85 -27.51
N GLY A 360 -25.74 17.75 -28.13
CA GLY A 360 -26.93 17.01 -27.72
C GLY A 360 -28.24 17.73 -28.03
N LYS A 361 -29.37 17.20 -27.53
CA LYS A 361 -30.72 17.74 -27.82
C LYS A 361 -30.93 19.19 -27.35
N GLN A 362 -30.16 19.62 -26.35
CA GLN A 362 -30.22 20.96 -25.78
C GLN A 362 -29.31 21.96 -26.53
N ASN A 363 -28.57 21.51 -27.54
CA ASN A 363 -27.63 22.32 -28.32
C ASN A 363 -26.67 23.14 -27.44
N ARG A 364 -26.04 22.46 -26.47
CA ARG A 364 -25.09 23.08 -25.53
C ARG A 364 -23.87 23.57 -26.31
N ASP A 365 -23.67 24.88 -26.33
CA ASP A 365 -22.79 25.57 -27.28
C ASP A 365 -21.32 25.69 -26.81
N GLY A 366 -21.03 25.29 -25.56
CA GLY A 366 -19.68 25.37 -25.02
C GLY A 366 -19.19 26.80 -24.78
N SER A 367 -20.07 27.79 -24.79
CA SER A 367 -19.74 29.17 -24.48
C SER A 367 -19.43 29.37 -23.00
N TYR A 368 -18.74 30.48 -22.67
CA TYR A 368 -18.51 30.90 -21.29
C TYR A 368 -19.82 30.94 -20.48
N GLY A 369 -20.87 31.56 -21.04
CA GLY A 369 -22.18 31.67 -20.39
C GLY A 369 -22.84 30.30 -20.16
N TYR A 370 -22.67 29.35 -21.09
CA TYR A 370 -23.16 27.99 -20.90
C TYR A 370 -22.48 27.28 -19.73
N TYR A 371 -21.15 27.29 -19.62
CA TYR A 371 -20.46 26.63 -18.50
C TYR A 371 -20.85 27.19 -17.13
N LEU A 372 -21.18 28.48 -17.06
CA LEU A 372 -21.67 29.13 -15.84
C LEU A 372 -23.16 28.90 -15.57
N SER A 373 -23.93 28.48 -16.58
CA SER A 373 -25.35 28.18 -16.43
C SER A 373 -25.62 26.83 -15.76
N GLU A 374 -24.61 25.96 -15.73
CA GLU A 374 -24.75 24.63 -15.15
C GLU A 374 -24.87 24.71 -13.61
N PRO A 375 -25.73 23.89 -12.99
CA PRO A 375 -25.99 23.99 -11.55
C PRO A 375 -24.74 23.70 -10.72
N VAL A 376 -24.58 24.50 -9.65
CA VAL A 376 -23.62 24.28 -8.58
C VAL A 376 -24.32 23.60 -7.42
N ILE A 377 -23.79 22.46 -6.98
CA ILE A 377 -24.37 21.60 -5.93
C ILE A 377 -23.31 21.27 -4.87
N GLU A 378 -23.77 20.69 -3.76
CA GLU A 378 -22.90 20.09 -2.74
C GLU A 378 -22.74 18.59 -2.99
N ASN A 379 -21.63 18.02 -2.50
CA ASN A 379 -21.40 16.58 -2.41
C ASN A 379 -21.55 15.84 -3.75
N ASP A 380 -21.12 16.46 -4.86
CA ASP A 380 -21.04 15.76 -6.14
C ASP A 380 -19.91 14.71 -6.08
N CYS A 381 -20.22 13.47 -6.46
CA CYS A 381 -19.25 12.36 -6.46
C CYS A 381 -17.95 12.70 -7.22
N LYS A 382 -18.02 13.55 -8.26
CA LYS A 382 -16.89 14.01 -9.08
C LYS A 382 -15.93 14.91 -8.30
N GLY A 383 -16.36 15.49 -7.19
CA GLY A 383 -15.52 16.20 -6.23
C GLY A 383 -15.17 15.34 -5.02
N VAL A 384 -16.14 14.62 -4.46
CA VAL A 384 -15.96 13.79 -3.26
C VAL A 384 -14.95 12.67 -3.47
N GLY A 385 -15.05 11.90 -4.56
CA GLY A 385 -14.10 10.82 -4.86
C GLY A 385 -12.65 11.32 -4.95
N PRO A 386 -12.34 12.32 -5.80
CA PRO A 386 -11.01 12.92 -5.87
C PRO A 386 -10.55 13.56 -4.56
N PHE A 387 -11.44 14.17 -3.78
CA PHE A 387 -11.07 14.71 -2.48
C PHE A 387 -10.69 13.62 -1.47
N ILE A 388 -11.43 12.51 -1.42
CA ILE A 388 -11.06 11.34 -0.61
C ILE A 388 -9.66 10.85 -1.00
N TRP A 389 -9.37 10.74 -2.31
CA TRP A 389 -8.02 10.37 -2.76
C TRP A 389 -6.94 11.38 -2.37
N ALA A 390 -7.22 12.69 -2.49
CA ALA A 390 -6.32 13.73 -2.00
C ALA A 390 -6.06 13.59 -0.49
N SER A 391 -7.10 13.33 0.31
CA SER A 391 -6.97 13.09 1.75
C SER A 391 -6.12 11.86 2.05
N LEU A 392 -6.28 10.76 1.31
CA LEU A 392 -5.44 9.56 1.49
C LEU A 392 -3.95 9.86 1.22
N GLU A 393 -3.64 10.62 0.17
CA GLU A 393 -2.26 11.05 -0.14
C GLU A 393 -1.68 11.95 0.96
N TYR A 394 -2.48 12.91 1.46
CA TYR A 394 -2.09 13.81 2.54
C TYR A 394 -1.85 13.06 3.86
N GLU A 395 -2.79 12.19 4.24
CA GLU A 395 -2.73 11.35 5.45
C GLU A 395 -1.51 10.42 5.42
N ALA A 396 -1.18 9.85 4.26
CA ALA A 396 0.02 9.02 4.09
C ALA A 396 1.30 9.80 4.30
N ALA A 397 1.39 11.01 3.76
CA ALA A 397 2.56 11.87 3.91
C ALA A 397 2.82 12.31 5.37
N HIS A 398 1.77 12.30 6.20
CA HIS A 398 1.82 12.69 7.62
C HIS A 398 1.72 11.50 8.59
N ASN A 399 1.77 10.26 8.11
CA ASN A 399 1.59 9.04 8.91
C ASN A 399 0.35 9.06 9.80
N THR A 400 -0.74 9.54 9.24
CA THR A 400 -2.05 9.33 9.83
C THR A 400 -2.44 7.88 9.57
N ASP A 401 -2.50 7.10 10.65
CA ASP A 401 -3.10 5.76 10.65
C ASP A 401 -4.36 5.75 11.52
N TYR A 402 -5.24 4.77 11.30
CA TYR A 402 -6.53 4.70 11.98
C TYR A 402 -6.80 3.26 12.44
N ALA A 403 -7.06 3.12 13.74
CA ALA A 403 -7.58 1.90 14.32
C ALA A 403 -9.10 2.00 14.38
N PHE A 404 -9.80 1.07 13.75
CA PHE A 404 -11.25 1.03 13.78
C PHE A 404 -11.75 0.82 15.21
N ASP A 405 -12.62 1.71 15.66
CA ASP A 405 -13.16 1.77 17.02
C ASP A 405 -14.49 1.01 17.17
N GLY A 406 -14.90 0.28 16.13
CA GLY A 406 -16.18 -0.42 16.07
C GLY A 406 -17.35 0.44 15.56
N HIS A 407 -17.23 1.76 15.45
CA HIS A 407 -18.35 2.64 15.08
C HIS A 407 -18.30 3.00 13.59
N PHE A 408 -19.41 2.80 12.89
CA PHE A 408 -19.53 3.12 11.48
C PHE A 408 -20.97 3.49 11.12
N ILE A 409 -21.24 3.70 9.84
CA ILE A 409 -22.56 4.00 9.31
C ILE A 409 -23.10 2.80 8.52
N LYS A 410 -24.29 2.34 8.89
CA LYS A 410 -25.03 1.29 8.19
C LYS A 410 -26.48 1.72 8.03
N ASP A 411 -27.04 1.58 6.82
CA ASP A 411 -28.42 1.94 6.51
C ASP A 411 -28.79 3.38 6.95
N GLY A 412 -27.84 4.31 6.80
CA GLY A 412 -27.98 5.72 7.22
C GLY A 412 -28.01 5.94 8.73
N ARG A 413 -27.56 4.97 9.55
CA ARG A 413 -27.57 5.04 11.01
C ARG A 413 -26.22 4.63 11.61
N PRO A 414 -25.82 5.19 12.76
CA PRO A 414 -24.71 4.67 13.54
C PRO A 414 -24.91 3.19 13.85
N ALA A 415 -23.90 2.41 13.52
CA ALA A 415 -23.83 0.98 13.74
C ALA A 415 -22.54 0.62 14.46
N PHE A 416 -22.60 -0.49 15.19
CA PHE A 416 -21.47 -1.07 15.87
C PHE A 416 -21.11 -2.36 15.16
N ALA A 417 -19.84 -2.52 14.81
CA ALA A 417 -19.33 -3.80 14.40
C ALA A 417 -19.15 -4.63 15.67
N GLU A 418 -19.44 -5.93 15.59
CA GLU A 418 -18.82 -6.90 16.49
C GLU A 418 -17.51 -7.32 15.82
N PRO A 419 -16.35 -6.68 16.11
CA PRO A 419 -15.11 -7.05 15.44
C PRO A 419 -14.66 -8.41 15.97
N ARG A 420 -15.19 -9.51 15.42
CA ARG A 420 -14.70 -10.86 15.71
C ARG A 420 -13.63 -11.22 14.69
N LYS A 421 -12.55 -10.44 14.64
CA LYS A 421 -11.31 -10.93 14.02
C LYS A 421 -10.70 -11.96 15.00
N GLN A 422 -10.69 -13.23 14.59
CA GLN A 422 -10.12 -14.30 15.38
C GLN A 422 -8.58 -14.23 15.27
N PRO A 423 -7.83 -14.14 16.39
CA PRO A 423 -6.37 -14.19 16.35
C PRO A 423 -5.86 -15.42 15.58
N ALA A 424 -4.70 -15.31 14.94
CA ALA A 424 -4.07 -16.38 14.17
C ALA A 424 -3.93 -17.66 15.03
N PHE A 425 -3.46 -17.48 16.26
CA PHE A 425 -3.32 -18.48 17.31
C PHE A 425 -3.17 -17.78 18.68
N ASP A 426 -3.25 -18.54 19.77
CA ASP A 426 -3.02 -18.00 21.13
C ASP A 426 -1.59 -17.46 21.27
N GLY A 427 -1.45 -16.18 21.61
CA GLY A 427 -0.16 -15.49 21.70
C GLY A 427 0.30 -14.81 20.42
N ALA A 428 -0.49 -14.83 19.34
CA ALA A 428 -0.27 -13.94 18.20
C ALA A 428 -0.57 -12.48 18.62
N LEU A 429 0.39 -11.58 18.43
CA LEU A 429 0.28 -10.16 18.79
C LEU A 429 0.66 -9.27 17.60
N GLY A 430 0.47 -7.96 17.75
CA GLY A 430 0.93 -6.97 16.78
C GLY A 430 0.16 -6.98 15.46
N GLY A 431 0.72 -6.32 14.45
CA GLY A 431 0.08 -6.09 13.17
C GLY A 431 -0.38 -7.34 12.42
N GLY A 432 0.31 -8.46 12.58
CA GLY A 432 -0.04 -9.76 11.98
C GLY A 432 -0.99 -10.62 12.81
N MET A 433 -1.47 -10.14 13.97
CA MET A 433 -2.29 -10.90 14.93
C MET A 433 -3.50 -11.59 14.31
N TYR A 434 -4.12 -10.99 13.29
CA TYR A 434 -5.34 -11.49 12.65
C TYR A 434 -5.09 -12.23 11.32
N THR A 435 -3.84 -12.64 11.05
CA THR A 435 -3.51 -13.46 9.88
C THR A 435 -4.30 -14.77 9.91
N ALA A 436 -5.01 -15.08 8.82
CA ALA A 436 -5.85 -16.27 8.74
C ALA A 436 -5.03 -17.55 8.53
N GLY A 437 -3.93 -17.46 7.77
CA GLY A 437 -3.13 -18.63 7.39
C GLY A 437 -3.94 -19.65 6.59
N GLY A 438 -3.66 -20.93 6.78
CA GLY A 438 -4.36 -22.05 6.15
C GLY A 438 -5.62 -22.52 6.87
N ARG A 439 -6.20 -21.72 7.78
CA ARG A 439 -7.38 -22.10 8.57
C ARG A 439 -8.53 -22.59 7.67
N GLY A 440 -9.12 -23.74 8.03
CA GLY A 440 -10.19 -24.39 7.25
C GLY A 440 -9.71 -25.11 5.98
N GLY A 441 -8.40 -25.07 5.71
CA GLY A 441 -7.76 -25.65 4.55
C GLY A 441 -7.42 -27.13 4.66
N LYS A 442 -6.85 -27.67 3.58
CA LYS A 442 -6.37 -29.06 3.52
C LYS A 442 -5.11 -29.24 4.36
N VAL A 443 -5.04 -30.34 5.10
CA VAL A 443 -3.83 -30.70 5.84
C VAL A 443 -2.87 -31.47 4.93
N TYR A 444 -1.63 -31.01 4.86
CA TYR A 444 -0.51 -31.67 4.21
C TYR A 444 0.46 -32.16 5.29
N VAL A 445 0.73 -33.46 5.31
CA VAL A 445 1.68 -34.07 6.24
C VAL A 445 2.97 -34.33 5.50
N VAL A 446 4.05 -33.69 5.92
CA VAL A 446 5.41 -33.93 5.41
C VAL A 446 5.93 -35.20 6.05
N THR A 447 6.17 -36.22 5.23
CA THR A 447 6.64 -37.56 5.61
C THR A 447 8.02 -37.88 5.03
N SER A 448 8.61 -36.95 4.28
CA SER A 448 9.92 -37.10 3.65
C SER A 448 10.73 -35.80 3.75
N LEU A 449 12.04 -35.95 4.00
CA LEU A 449 13.01 -34.85 3.99
C LEU A 449 13.52 -34.51 2.58
N GLU A 450 13.05 -35.22 1.55
CA GLU A 450 13.42 -34.93 0.17
C GLU A 450 12.87 -33.57 -0.29
N ASP A 451 13.72 -32.81 -1.00
CA ASP A 451 13.27 -31.66 -1.77
C ASP A 451 12.84 -32.08 -3.18
N SER A 452 11.53 -32.34 -3.35
CA SER A 452 10.92 -32.72 -4.63
C SER A 452 9.44 -32.32 -4.70
N GLU A 453 8.81 -32.43 -5.88
CA GLU A 453 7.37 -32.16 -6.06
C GLU A 453 6.45 -33.33 -5.69
N LYS A 454 7.02 -34.44 -5.19
CA LYS A 454 6.23 -35.62 -4.80
C LYS A 454 5.43 -35.34 -3.53
N GLU A 455 4.26 -35.95 -3.44
CA GLU A 455 3.45 -35.93 -2.22
C GLU A 455 4.26 -36.42 -1.00
N GLY A 456 4.02 -35.80 0.16
CA GLY A 456 4.76 -36.06 1.39
C GLY A 456 6.02 -35.21 1.58
N THR A 457 6.39 -34.33 0.64
CA THR A 457 7.49 -33.36 0.82
C THR A 457 6.98 -31.96 1.20
N LEU A 458 7.85 -31.15 1.79
CA LEU A 458 7.55 -29.73 2.07
C LEU A 458 7.29 -28.93 0.79
N ARG A 459 8.11 -29.12 -0.27
CA ARG A 459 7.95 -28.38 -1.53
C ARG A 459 6.61 -28.65 -2.20
N HIS A 460 6.13 -29.88 -2.17
CA HIS A 460 4.80 -30.23 -2.67
C HIS A 460 3.68 -29.50 -1.90
N ALA A 461 3.75 -29.49 -0.57
CA ALA A 461 2.77 -28.82 0.28
C ALA A 461 2.75 -27.30 0.04
N VAL A 462 3.93 -26.68 -0.08
CA VAL A 462 4.07 -25.24 -0.33
C VAL A 462 3.51 -24.83 -1.71
N ARG A 463 3.75 -25.64 -2.74
CA ARG A 463 3.27 -25.38 -4.12
C ARG A 463 1.80 -25.74 -4.35
N SER A 464 1.15 -26.38 -3.39
CA SER A 464 -0.27 -26.73 -3.52
C SER A 464 -1.14 -25.49 -3.47
N GLU A 465 -2.23 -25.50 -4.24
CA GLU A 465 -3.18 -24.39 -4.31
C GLU A 465 -4.22 -24.44 -3.18
N GLY A 466 -4.70 -23.26 -2.79
CA GLY A 466 -5.78 -23.05 -1.84
C GLY A 466 -5.33 -23.08 -0.37
N PRO A 467 -6.26 -22.81 0.56
CA PRO A 467 -5.96 -22.80 1.98
C PRO A 467 -5.39 -24.14 2.45
N ARG A 468 -4.25 -24.10 3.16
CA ARG A 468 -3.54 -25.33 3.56
C ARG A 468 -2.73 -25.23 4.84
N ILE A 469 -2.75 -26.30 5.62
CA ILE A 469 -1.98 -26.45 6.86
C ILE A 469 -0.92 -27.53 6.64
N VAL A 470 0.35 -27.17 6.83
CA VAL A 470 1.50 -28.07 6.70
C VAL A 470 1.98 -28.50 8.08
N THR A 471 2.05 -29.81 8.28
CA THR A 471 2.52 -30.48 9.49
C THR A 471 3.63 -31.47 9.14
N PHE A 472 4.39 -31.93 10.14
CA PHE A 472 5.56 -32.78 9.93
C PHE A 472 5.41 -34.09 10.73
N ALA A 473 5.60 -35.22 10.06
CA ALA A 473 5.73 -36.54 10.69
C ALA A 473 7.19 -37.02 10.74
N VAL A 474 8.11 -36.20 10.26
CA VAL A 474 9.56 -36.45 10.22
C VAL A 474 10.31 -35.29 10.86
N GLU A 475 11.49 -35.60 11.40
CA GLU A 475 12.45 -34.64 11.94
C GLU A 475 13.74 -34.65 11.13
N GLY A 476 14.59 -33.66 11.35
CA GLY A 476 15.85 -33.48 10.67
C GLY A 476 15.73 -32.51 9.50
N ASP A 477 16.64 -32.67 8.55
CA ASP A 477 16.97 -31.56 7.69
C ASP A 477 16.50 -31.78 6.25
N ILE A 478 15.74 -30.81 5.75
CA ILE A 478 15.35 -30.78 4.34
C ILE A 478 16.33 -29.86 3.61
N ARG A 479 17.16 -30.51 2.79
CA ARG A 479 18.18 -29.90 1.96
C ARG A 479 17.56 -29.40 0.67
N LEU A 480 17.37 -28.11 0.55
CA LEU A 480 16.78 -27.53 -0.65
C LEU A 480 17.73 -27.69 -1.85
N LYS A 481 17.17 -27.85 -3.04
CA LYS A 481 17.88 -27.84 -4.34
C LYS A 481 17.80 -26.49 -5.04
N SER A 482 16.94 -25.61 -4.54
CA SER A 482 16.68 -24.25 -5.02
C SER A 482 15.82 -23.51 -4.00
N THR A 483 15.78 -22.18 -4.07
CA THR A 483 14.89 -21.35 -3.23
C THR A 483 13.48 -21.92 -3.17
N LEU A 484 12.94 -22.06 -1.96
CA LEU A 484 11.57 -22.47 -1.74
C LEU A 484 10.68 -21.22 -1.73
N LYS A 485 9.90 -21.03 -2.80
CA LYS A 485 8.97 -19.91 -2.92
C LYS A 485 7.56 -20.32 -2.49
N ILE A 486 6.96 -19.54 -1.60
CA ILE A 486 5.55 -19.64 -1.22
C ILE A 486 4.76 -18.63 -2.06
N GLU A 487 4.04 -19.12 -3.07
CA GLU A 487 3.39 -18.26 -4.08
C GLU A 487 1.86 -18.28 -3.97
N ASP A 488 1.27 -19.37 -3.48
CA ASP A 488 -0.18 -19.48 -3.28
C ASP A 488 -0.59 -19.06 -1.83
N PRO A 489 -1.57 -18.17 -1.64
CA PRO A 489 -1.90 -17.58 -0.34
C PRO A 489 -2.54 -18.58 0.64
N TYR A 490 -2.79 -18.14 1.87
CA TYR A 490 -3.50 -18.92 2.90
C TYR A 490 -2.77 -20.22 3.30
N ILE A 491 -1.58 -20.10 3.86
CA ILE A 491 -0.78 -21.25 4.32
C ILE A 491 -0.33 -21.10 5.77
N THR A 492 -0.39 -22.21 6.51
CA THR A 492 0.17 -22.31 7.86
C THR A 492 1.15 -23.47 7.94
N ILE A 493 2.42 -23.21 8.26
CA ILE A 493 3.47 -24.23 8.40
C ILE A 493 3.82 -24.37 9.89
N LEU A 494 3.58 -25.55 10.45
CA LEU A 494 3.67 -25.83 11.89
C LEU A 494 4.87 -26.74 12.21
N GLY A 495 6.05 -26.15 12.34
CA GLY A 495 7.29 -26.88 12.67
C GLY A 495 7.22 -27.62 14.00
N GLN A 496 6.45 -27.13 14.97
CA GLN A 496 6.27 -27.76 16.29
C GLN A 496 5.53 -29.10 16.24
N THR A 497 5.01 -29.51 15.08
CA THR A 497 4.41 -30.84 14.90
C THR A 497 5.44 -31.93 14.62
N ALA A 498 6.65 -31.55 14.20
CA ALA A 498 7.72 -32.50 13.94
C ALA A 498 8.12 -33.26 15.21
N PRO A 499 8.48 -34.56 15.10
CA PRO A 499 9.01 -35.32 16.22
C PRO A 499 10.41 -34.83 16.65
N GLY A 500 10.89 -35.39 17.78
CA GLY A 500 12.26 -35.28 18.27
C GLY A 500 12.82 -33.85 18.35
N GLU A 501 13.82 -33.52 17.55
CA GLU A 501 14.54 -32.24 17.51
C GLU A 501 13.98 -31.25 16.48
N GLY A 502 12.90 -31.61 15.76
CA GLY A 502 12.22 -30.73 14.81
C GLY A 502 12.86 -30.69 13.43
N VAL A 503 12.52 -29.67 12.64
CA VAL A 503 12.91 -29.56 11.22
C VAL A 503 13.80 -28.34 10.96
N THR A 504 14.87 -28.57 10.21
CA THR A 504 15.76 -27.53 9.69
C THR A 504 15.70 -27.49 8.17
N ILE A 505 15.51 -26.30 7.61
CA ILE A 505 15.57 -26.03 6.18
C ILE A 505 16.94 -25.42 5.89
N ARG A 506 17.68 -25.99 4.92
CA ARG A 506 19.06 -25.58 4.62
C ARG A 506 19.42 -25.60 3.14
N ASP A 507 20.63 -25.13 2.85
CA ASP A 507 21.30 -25.00 1.54
C ASP A 507 20.76 -23.87 0.64
N HIS A 508 19.47 -23.49 0.72
CA HIS A 508 18.92 -22.33 0.00
C HIS A 508 17.91 -21.54 0.86
N GLY A 509 17.62 -20.31 0.44
CA GLY A 509 16.64 -19.43 1.07
C GLY A 509 15.18 -19.87 0.91
N VAL A 510 14.32 -19.32 1.77
CA VAL A 510 12.86 -19.42 1.67
C VAL A 510 12.28 -18.03 1.45
N TYR A 511 11.43 -17.88 0.43
CA TYR A 511 10.83 -16.59 0.09
C TYR A 511 9.30 -16.67 0.14
N ILE A 512 8.70 -15.78 0.93
CA ILE A 512 7.25 -15.58 0.97
C ILE A 512 6.90 -14.55 -0.10
N GLY A 513 6.21 -14.99 -1.15
CA GLY A 513 5.77 -14.16 -2.28
C GLY A 513 4.25 -14.04 -2.36
N THR A 514 3.56 -14.18 -1.22
CA THR A 514 2.09 -14.22 -1.15
C THR A 514 1.58 -13.76 0.22
N ASP A 515 0.26 -13.56 0.31
CA ASP A 515 -0.44 -13.07 1.49
C ASP A 515 -0.93 -14.22 2.39
N GLN A 516 -1.31 -13.91 3.64
CA GLN A 516 -1.94 -14.84 4.58
C GLN A 516 -1.06 -16.04 4.94
N VAL A 517 0.15 -15.76 5.44
CA VAL A 517 1.18 -16.77 5.71
C VAL A 517 1.53 -16.83 7.20
N ILE A 518 1.48 -18.04 7.76
CA ILE A 518 1.90 -18.34 9.14
C ILE A 518 3.02 -19.37 9.09
N ILE A 519 4.18 -19.07 9.69
CA ILE A 519 5.28 -20.03 9.85
C ILE A 519 5.72 -20.05 11.30
N ARG A 520 5.81 -21.26 11.89
CA ARG A 520 6.17 -21.41 13.30
C ARG A 520 7.17 -22.52 13.57
N TYR A 521 8.05 -22.32 14.55
CA TYR A 521 8.94 -23.36 15.13
C TYR A 521 9.81 -24.12 14.11
N LEU A 522 10.26 -23.42 13.06
CA LEU A 522 11.21 -23.96 12.08
C LEU A 522 12.58 -23.32 12.22
N ARG A 523 13.60 -24.02 11.74
CA ARG A 523 14.95 -23.47 11.60
C ARG A 523 15.27 -23.26 10.12
N PHE A 524 15.87 -22.11 9.82
CA PHE A 524 16.36 -21.73 8.50
C PHE A 524 17.87 -21.51 8.65
N ARG A 525 18.66 -22.41 8.08
CA ARG A 525 20.12 -22.47 8.21
C ARG A 525 20.70 -22.60 6.81
N MET A 526 20.68 -21.50 6.05
CA MET A 526 20.97 -21.55 4.62
C MET A 526 22.39 -22.09 4.34
N GLY A 527 23.40 -21.51 4.99
CA GLY A 527 24.79 -21.89 4.78
C GLY A 527 25.34 -21.40 3.44
N SER A 528 26.63 -21.66 3.21
CA SER A 528 27.36 -21.22 2.02
C SER A 528 27.63 -22.35 1.01
N ALA A 529 27.30 -23.60 1.36
CA ALA A 529 27.57 -24.79 0.55
C ALA A 529 27.03 -24.70 -0.89
N ALA A 530 25.85 -24.10 -1.09
CA ALA A 530 25.24 -23.93 -2.42
C ALA A 530 25.82 -22.74 -3.21
N LYS A 531 26.64 -21.89 -2.57
CA LYS A 531 27.15 -20.62 -3.12
C LYS A 531 26.06 -19.70 -3.65
N ASP A 532 24.89 -19.77 -3.02
CA ASP A 532 23.75 -18.89 -3.27
C ASP A 532 23.97 -17.60 -2.47
N GLU A 533 23.79 -16.44 -3.10
CA GLU A 533 23.80 -15.12 -2.45
C GLU A 533 22.34 -14.72 -2.20
N ASN A 534 21.84 -14.95 -0.99
CA ASN A 534 20.41 -14.87 -0.70
C ASN A 534 20.13 -14.77 0.79
N ASP A 535 18.88 -14.43 1.10
CA ASP A 535 18.37 -14.42 2.45
C ASP A 535 17.96 -15.82 2.91
N ALA A 536 18.12 -16.12 4.20
CA ALA A 536 17.64 -17.39 4.75
C ALA A 536 16.10 -17.45 4.78
N LEU A 537 15.45 -16.35 5.18
CA LEU A 537 14.00 -16.19 5.12
C LEU A 537 13.61 -14.73 4.86
N GLY A 538 12.73 -14.49 3.89
CA GLY A 538 12.26 -13.14 3.63
C GLY A 538 10.87 -13.02 3.03
N ALA A 539 10.30 -11.83 3.13
CA ALA A 539 9.03 -11.45 2.51
C ALA A 539 9.02 -9.96 2.15
N ARG A 540 8.51 -9.63 0.97
CA ARG A 540 8.31 -8.24 0.55
C ARG A 540 7.02 -8.07 -0.25
N HIS A 541 6.41 -6.91 -0.15
CA HIS A 541 5.20 -6.53 -0.90
C HIS A 541 3.99 -7.45 -0.65
N ASN A 542 3.92 -8.04 0.55
CA ASN A 542 2.83 -8.94 0.95
C ASN A 542 2.08 -8.42 2.18
N LYS A 543 0.97 -9.09 2.53
CA LYS A 543 0.09 -8.73 3.63
C LYS A 543 -0.24 -9.92 4.52
N ASN A 544 -0.49 -9.66 5.80
CA ASN A 544 -0.96 -10.67 6.76
C ASN A 544 0.05 -11.82 6.89
N ILE A 545 1.18 -11.53 7.51
CA ILE A 545 2.27 -12.50 7.73
C ILE A 545 2.57 -12.60 9.23
N ILE A 546 2.72 -13.82 9.73
CA ILE A 546 3.28 -14.04 11.06
C ILE A 546 4.40 -15.09 11.02
N ILE A 547 5.56 -14.68 11.51
CA ILE A 547 6.71 -15.56 11.75
C ILE A 547 6.90 -15.62 13.26
N ASP A 548 6.74 -16.80 13.82
CA ASP A 548 6.69 -16.99 15.27
C ASP A 548 7.59 -18.14 15.71
N HIS A 549 8.48 -17.90 16.66
CA HIS A 549 9.34 -18.96 17.20
C HIS A 549 10.23 -19.65 16.15
N CYS A 550 10.75 -18.92 15.16
CA CYS A 550 11.69 -19.46 14.18
C CYS A 550 13.14 -19.11 14.53
N SER A 551 14.09 -19.98 14.17
CA SER A 551 15.53 -19.70 14.27
C SER A 551 16.12 -19.52 12.88
N ILE A 552 16.77 -18.40 12.61
CA ILE A 552 17.14 -17.96 11.27
C ILE A 552 18.61 -17.53 11.28
N SER A 553 19.46 -18.25 10.55
CA SER A 553 20.91 -18.04 10.55
C SER A 553 21.62 -18.45 9.26
N TRP A 554 22.89 -18.07 9.21
CA TRP A 554 23.87 -18.50 8.22
C TRP A 554 23.45 -18.13 6.79
N ALA A 555 22.67 -17.07 6.63
CA ALA A 555 22.48 -16.46 5.32
C ALA A 555 23.79 -15.85 4.81
N THR A 556 23.89 -15.71 3.50
CA THR A 556 25.04 -15.13 2.81
C THR A 556 24.77 -13.69 2.35
N ASP A 557 23.50 -13.26 2.30
CA ASP A 557 23.08 -11.86 2.23
C ASP A 557 22.51 -11.43 3.59
N GLU A 558 21.23 -11.69 3.87
CA GLU A 558 20.62 -11.39 5.17
C GLU A 558 19.87 -12.56 5.82
N ASN A 559 19.93 -12.66 7.15
CA ASN A 559 19.19 -13.73 7.82
C ASN A 559 17.68 -13.59 7.61
N ALA A 560 17.11 -12.43 7.92
CA ALA A 560 15.66 -12.25 8.05
C ALA A 560 15.19 -10.89 7.53
N SER A 561 14.75 -10.81 6.27
CA SER A 561 14.27 -9.54 5.69
C SER A 561 12.75 -9.51 5.48
N PHE A 562 12.07 -8.62 6.21
CA PHE A 562 10.63 -8.45 6.18
C PHE A 562 10.28 -6.96 6.05
N TYR A 563 10.17 -6.47 4.81
CA TYR A 563 9.96 -5.05 4.53
C TYR A 563 8.98 -4.81 3.40
N ALA A 564 8.45 -3.58 3.30
CA ALA A 564 7.36 -3.25 2.39
C ALA A 564 6.11 -4.17 2.53
N ASN A 565 5.91 -4.73 3.73
CA ASN A 565 4.74 -5.56 4.04
C ASN A 565 3.69 -4.75 4.80
N SER A 566 2.45 -5.24 4.89
CA SER A 566 1.45 -4.65 5.78
C SER A 566 0.75 -5.69 6.64
N ASN A 567 0.43 -5.34 7.89
CA ASN A 567 -0.19 -6.25 8.85
C ASN A 567 0.68 -7.50 9.10
N SER A 568 1.91 -7.29 9.55
CA SER A 568 2.86 -8.38 9.77
C SER A 568 3.45 -8.40 11.16
N THR A 569 3.67 -9.59 11.72
CA THR A 569 4.36 -9.76 13.00
C THR A 569 5.51 -10.75 12.89
N ILE A 570 6.68 -10.35 13.37
CA ILE A 570 7.81 -11.26 13.62
C ILE A 570 8.03 -11.27 15.13
N GLN A 571 7.79 -12.43 15.74
CA GLN A 571 7.79 -12.57 17.19
C GLN A 571 8.54 -13.80 17.67
N TRP A 572 9.22 -13.68 18.81
CA TRP A 572 9.89 -14.80 19.46
C TRP A 572 10.90 -15.53 18.56
N CYS A 573 11.50 -14.87 17.57
CA CYS A 573 12.48 -15.49 16.69
C CYS A 573 13.92 -15.32 17.21
N ILE A 574 14.80 -16.26 16.85
CA ILE A 574 16.26 -16.06 16.92
C ILE A 574 16.72 -15.68 15.51
N ILE A 575 17.43 -14.55 15.39
CA ILE A 575 18.06 -14.09 14.16
C ILE A 575 19.55 -13.94 14.45
N SER A 576 20.36 -14.88 14.00
CA SER A 576 21.77 -14.93 14.42
C SER A 576 22.77 -15.36 13.37
N GLU A 577 24.02 -14.92 13.53
CA GLU A 577 25.16 -15.45 12.79
C GLU A 577 24.98 -15.42 11.25
N ALA A 578 24.61 -14.27 10.69
CA ALA A 578 24.74 -14.09 9.23
C ALA A 578 26.23 -14.20 8.84
N LEU A 579 26.53 -14.88 7.74
CA LEU A 579 27.91 -15.19 7.35
C LEU A 579 28.61 -13.94 6.81
N ASN A 580 29.70 -13.53 7.47
CA ASN A 580 30.29 -12.22 7.22
C ASN A 580 31.21 -12.19 5.99
N SER A 581 32.34 -12.88 6.00
CA SER A 581 33.25 -12.97 4.85
C SER A 581 33.05 -14.27 4.08
N SER A 582 31.87 -14.39 3.44
CA SER A 582 31.44 -15.59 2.72
C SER A 582 31.41 -15.37 1.20
N VAL A 583 30.36 -15.85 0.52
CA VAL A 583 30.23 -15.84 -0.94
C VAL A 583 29.72 -14.52 -1.54
N HIS A 584 29.37 -13.54 -0.71
CA HIS A 584 28.74 -12.29 -1.15
C HIS A 584 29.69 -11.41 -1.98
N HIS A 585 29.24 -10.96 -3.16
CA HIS A 585 30.10 -10.25 -4.13
C HIS A 585 30.65 -8.90 -3.63
N LYS A 586 29.99 -8.27 -2.64
CA LYS A 586 30.44 -7.00 -2.02
C LYS A 586 31.47 -7.19 -0.88
N GLY A 587 31.88 -8.41 -0.57
CA GLY A 587 32.77 -8.71 0.57
C GLY A 587 31.98 -8.91 1.86
N GLU A 588 32.44 -8.33 2.98
CA GLU A 588 31.84 -8.51 4.32
C GLU A 588 30.33 -8.15 4.33
N HIS A 589 29.47 -9.14 4.59
CA HIS A 589 28.00 -9.02 4.50
C HIS A 589 27.22 -9.80 5.57
N GLY A 590 27.73 -9.91 6.80
CA GLY A 590 27.05 -10.67 7.85
C GLY A 590 25.87 -9.90 8.44
N TYR A 591 24.75 -9.79 7.72
CA TYR A 591 23.65 -8.86 8.04
C TYR A 591 22.40 -9.54 8.61
N GLY A 592 21.78 -8.92 9.63
CA GLY A 592 20.58 -9.45 10.29
C GLY A 592 19.34 -9.37 9.40
N GLY A 593 19.07 -8.22 8.79
CA GLY A 593 18.03 -8.05 7.78
C GLY A 593 17.45 -6.64 7.65
N ILE A 594 16.59 -6.47 6.64
CA ILE A 594 15.86 -5.22 6.37
C ILE A 594 14.41 -5.33 6.82
N TRP A 595 13.97 -4.44 7.70
CA TRP A 595 12.65 -4.51 8.35
C TRP A 595 11.82 -3.25 8.07
N GLY A 596 10.53 -3.41 7.79
CA GLY A 596 9.65 -2.26 7.61
C GLY A 596 8.27 -2.60 7.06
N GLY A 597 7.50 -1.56 6.76
CA GLY A 597 6.12 -1.70 6.27
C GLY A 597 5.13 -0.81 7.01
N ARG A 598 3.88 -1.27 7.09
CA ARG A 598 2.77 -0.58 7.75
C ARG A 598 2.00 -1.48 8.68
N ASN A 599 1.74 -1.02 9.90
CA ASN A 599 1.14 -1.85 10.94
C ASN A 599 1.94 -3.16 11.04
N VAL A 600 3.26 -3.01 11.21
CA VAL A 600 4.20 -4.14 11.31
C VAL A 600 4.84 -4.11 12.70
N THR A 601 4.95 -5.29 13.30
CA THR A 601 5.48 -5.46 14.65
C THR A 601 6.62 -6.46 14.67
N PHE A 602 7.74 -6.04 15.24
CA PHE A 602 8.88 -6.88 15.57
C PHE A 602 9.04 -6.86 17.08
N HIS A 603 8.69 -7.96 17.75
CA HIS A 603 8.79 -8.00 19.20
C HIS A 603 9.35 -9.29 19.77
N HIS A 604 10.01 -9.16 20.93
CA HIS A 604 10.54 -10.31 21.67
C HIS A 604 11.47 -11.22 20.85
N ASN A 605 12.16 -10.65 19.86
CA ASN A 605 13.14 -11.37 19.07
C ASN A 605 14.52 -11.28 19.73
N LEU A 606 15.33 -12.33 19.52
CA LEU A 606 16.72 -12.40 19.92
C LEU A 606 17.61 -12.23 18.67
N ILE A 607 18.26 -11.08 18.55
CA ILE A 607 19.06 -10.68 17.39
C ILE A 607 20.53 -10.67 17.80
N VAL A 608 21.34 -11.59 17.28
CA VAL A 608 22.63 -11.92 17.90
C VAL A 608 23.71 -12.13 16.85
N HIS A 609 24.93 -11.63 17.09
CA HIS A 609 26.11 -12.02 16.30
C HIS A 609 26.02 -11.72 14.80
N ASN A 610 25.27 -10.69 14.39
CA ASN A 610 25.35 -10.19 13.02
C ASN A 610 26.25 -8.95 12.99
N ASN A 611 27.05 -8.80 11.94
CA ASN A 611 27.94 -7.67 11.77
C ASN A 611 27.15 -6.34 11.66
N SER A 612 26.02 -6.32 10.96
CA SER A 612 25.21 -5.10 10.78
C SER A 612 23.73 -5.43 10.50
N ARG A 613 22.93 -4.39 10.25
CA ARG A 613 21.49 -4.46 9.92
C ARG A 613 20.70 -5.29 10.93
N ASN A 614 20.62 -4.81 12.18
CA ASN A 614 19.98 -5.54 13.27
C ASN A 614 18.64 -4.95 13.77
N PRO A 615 17.70 -4.47 12.93
CA PRO A 615 17.65 -4.38 11.46
C PRO A 615 18.17 -3.06 10.87
N ARG A 616 18.29 -3.00 9.54
CA ARG A 616 18.12 -1.74 8.81
C ARG A 616 16.62 -1.50 8.55
N PHE A 617 16.11 -0.34 8.90
CA PHE A 617 14.73 0.03 8.56
C PHE A 617 14.59 0.44 7.09
N ASP A 618 13.44 0.10 6.49
CA ASP A 618 13.18 0.36 5.07
C ASP A 618 13.06 1.85 4.69
N HIS A 619 13.30 2.14 3.41
CA HIS A 619 13.30 3.49 2.86
C HIS A 619 12.29 3.58 1.70
N PRO A 620 11.80 4.77 1.30
CA PRO A 620 10.66 4.89 0.39
C PRO A 620 10.96 4.35 -1.01
N GLY A 621 12.24 4.26 -1.38
CA GLY A 621 12.67 3.74 -2.69
C GLY A 621 12.46 2.23 -2.88
N VAL A 622 12.11 1.48 -1.83
CA VAL A 622 11.75 0.04 -1.98
C VAL A 622 10.28 -0.16 -2.36
N TYR A 623 9.48 0.91 -2.39
CA TYR A 623 8.06 0.89 -2.73
C TYR A 623 7.86 1.37 -4.17
N GLU A 624 7.13 0.62 -4.98
CA GLU A 624 6.81 0.95 -6.37
C GLU A 624 5.32 1.30 -6.53
N GLY A 625 4.96 2.11 -7.52
CA GLY A 625 3.56 2.40 -7.81
C GLY A 625 2.80 3.00 -6.61
N SER A 626 1.63 2.44 -6.33
CA SER A 626 0.80 2.80 -5.18
C SER A 626 1.20 2.10 -3.87
N ASP A 627 2.20 1.21 -3.85
CA ASP A 627 2.59 0.49 -2.64
C ASP A 627 3.02 1.45 -1.52
N LEU A 628 3.68 2.56 -1.86
CA LEU A 628 4.11 3.55 -0.88
C LEU A 628 2.91 4.15 -0.12
N LEU A 629 1.76 4.31 -0.79
CA LEU A 629 0.53 4.83 -0.19
C LEU A 629 -0.09 3.83 0.77
N PHE A 630 -0.10 2.54 0.43
CA PHE A 630 -0.88 1.54 1.17
C PHE A 630 -0.06 0.71 2.15
N ARG A 631 1.24 0.52 1.92
CA ARG A 631 2.10 -0.43 2.65
C ARG A 631 3.16 0.23 3.52
N ARG A 632 3.37 1.55 3.44
CA ARG A 632 4.29 2.25 4.35
C ARG A 632 3.53 2.92 5.48
N GLY A 633 4.04 2.80 6.70
CA GLY A 633 3.48 3.47 7.88
C GLY A 633 4.29 3.17 9.13
N THR A 634 3.60 3.09 10.27
CA THR A 634 4.25 2.85 11.56
C THR A 634 4.78 1.43 11.70
N VAL A 635 6.01 1.33 12.20
CA VAL A 635 6.68 0.07 12.61
C VAL A 635 6.88 0.07 14.12
N GLU A 636 6.48 -1.02 14.76
CA GLU A 636 6.71 -1.32 16.17
C GLU A 636 7.96 -2.20 16.32
N PHE A 637 9.01 -1.69 16.96
CA PHE A 637 10.22 -2.44 17.31
C PHE A 637 10.36 -2.46 18.84
N THR A 638 9.80 -3.49 19.46
CA THR A 638 9.52 -3.48 20.90
C THR A 638 10.03 -4.74 21.61
N ASN A 639 10.70 -4.59 22.76
CA ASN A 639 11.14 -5.73 23.60
C ASN A 639 12.08 -6.75 22.93
N ASN A 640 12.84 -6.34 21.92
CA ASN A 640 13.87 -7.17 21.31
C ASN A 640 15.16 -7.13 22.14
N VAL A 641 15.97 -8.19 22.04
CA VAL A 641 17.29 -8.30 22.65
C VAL A 641 18.32 -8.37 21.52
N LEU A 642 19.20 -7.37 21.48
CA LEU A 642 20.29 -7.28 20.52
C LEU A 642 21.61 -7.53 21.24
N TYR A 643 22.41 -8.49 20.76
CA TYR A 643 23.69 -8.83 21.36
C TYR A 643 24.81 -8.95 20.34
N ASN A 644 25.96 -8.35 20.67
CA ASN A 644 27.23 -8.55 19.96
C ASN A 644 27.16 -8.25 18.45
N TRP A 645 26.56 -7.13 18.06
CA TRP A 645 26.65 -6.66 16.67
C TRP A 645 28.08 -6.21 16.36
N GLY A 646 28.54 -6.32 15.12
CA GLY A 646 29.91 -5.92 14.73
C GLY A 646 30.05 -4.41 14.51
N MET A 647 29.54 -3.92 13.39
CA MET A 647 29.60 -2.52 12.96
C MET A 647 28.44 -1.66 13.49
N LYS A 648 27.19 -2.05 13.22
CA LYS A 648 26.00 -1.25 13.54
C LYS A 648 24.88 -2.11 14.13
N ALA A 649 24.14 -1.55 15.09
CA ALA A 649 22.92 -2.13 15.61
C ALA A 649 21.76 -1.82 14.65
N ILE A 650 20.94 -0.79 14.92
CA ILE A 650 19.81 -0.39 14.07
C ILE A 650 20.08 0.93 13.34
N TYR A 651 19.56 1.07 12.13
CA TYR A 651 19.74 2.30 11.33
C TYR A 651 18.76 2.39 10.14
N GLY A 652 18.75 3.54 9.45
CA GLY A 652 17.94 3.78 8.26
C GLY A 652 16.53 4.27 8.60
N GLY A 653 15.56 4.01 7.72
CA GLY A 653 14.16 4.37 7.94
C GLY A 653 13.74 5.71 7.33
N GLU A 654 14.47 6.26 6.38
CA GLU A 654 14.31 7.64 5.92
C GLU A 654 12.87 7.98 5.53
N GLY A 655 12.30 9.03 6.12
CA GLY A 655 10.90 9.42 5.90
C GLY A 655 9.86 8.37 6.35
N GLY A 656 10.22 7.45 7.25
CA GLY A 656 9.32 6.51 7.94
C GLY A 656 9.17 6.83 9.43
N TRP A 657 8.35 6.02 10.12
CA TRP A 657 7.95 6.23 11.52
C TRP A 657 8.10 4.95 12.33
N PHE A 658 8.89 5.03 13.41
CA PHE A 658 9.32 3.86 14.17
C PHE A 658 9.15 4.09 15.66
N ASN A 659 8.40 3.21 16.31
CA ASN A 659 8.34 3.12 17.77
C ASN A 659 9.40 2.11 18.21
N VAL A 660 10.48 2.60 18.82
CA VAL A 660 11.60 1.79 19.33
C VAL A 660 11.50 1.76 20.84
N ARG A 661 10.87 0.72 21.40
CA ARG A 661 10.45 0.70 22.81
C ARG A 661 10.97 -0.50 23.59
N CYS A 662 11.50 -0.25 24.79
CA CYS A 662 11.87 -1.26 25.76
C CYS A 662 12.75 -2.40 25.20
N ASN A 663 13.68 -2.08 24.29
CA ASN A 663 14.66 -3.03 23.75
C ASN A 663 15.93 -3.06 24.62
N LEU A 664 16.63 -4.19 24.62
CA LEU A 664 17.95 -4.33 25.22
C LEU A 664 19.03 -4.32 24.13
N PHE A 665 19.86 -3.29 24.12
CA PHE A 665 21.04 -3.17 23.26
C PHE A 665 22.28 -3.52 24.09
N ARG A 666 22.79 -4.74 23.93
CA ARG A 666 23.94 -5.25 24.68
C ARG A 666 25.14 -5.42 23.75
N PRO A 667 26.08 -4.47 23.66
CA PRO A 667 27.33 -4.69 22.93
C PRO A 667 28.06 -5.92 23.48
N GLY A 668 28.79 -6.62 22.61
CA GLY A 668 29.57 -7.81 22.97
C GLY A 668 31.03 -7.72 22.49
N PRO A 669 31.82 -8.78 22.70
CA PRO A 669 33.25 -8.80 22.36
C PRO A 669 33.59 -8.44 20.90
N GLY A 670 32.70 -8.72 19.94
CA GLY A 670 32.81 -8.36 18.53
C GLY A 670 32.33 -6.95 18.17
N THR A 671 31.72 -6.21 19.10
CA THR A 671 31.18 -4.87 18.82
C THR A 671 32.26 -3.81 18.70
N LYS A 672 32.35 -3.17 17.53
CA LYS A 672 33.40 -2.21 17.15
C LYS A 672 33.33 -0.87 17.90
N HIS A 673 32.12 -0.38 18.14
CA HIS A 673 31.83 0.92 18.74
C HIS A 673 31.09 0.72 20.07
N LEU A 674 31.70 1.18 21.17
CA LEU A 674 31.18 1.02 22.54
C LEU A 674 30.78 2.37 23.16
N ASP A 675 30.24 3.27 22.34
CA ASP A 675 29.95 4.67 22.66
C ASP A 675 28.46 4.94 22.89
N GLY A 676 27.62 3.90 22.92
CA GLY A 676 26.17 4.04 23.17
C GLY A 676 25.38 4.37 21.91
N GLU A 677 26.01 4.44 20.74
CA GLU A 677 25.30 4.64 19.48
C GLU A 677 24.66 3.33 19.01
N TYR A 678 23.39 3.12 19.36
CA TYR A 678 22.62 1.93 18.93
C TYR A 678 21.62 2.22 17.81
N VAL A 679 21.32 3.50 17.54
CA VAL A 679 20.54 3.96 16.38
C VAL A 679 21.33 5.01 15.59
N GLU A 680 21.43 4.81 14.28
CA GLU A 680 21.84 5.85 13.33
C GLU A 680 20.62 6.35 12.54
N LEU A 681 20.42 7.67 12.55
CA LEU A 681 19.13 8.31 12.27
C LEU A 681 18.91 8.71 10.80
N SER A 682 19.98 8.66 10.00
CA SER A 682 19.95 8.95 8.58
C SER A 682 21.16 8.30 7.95
N THR A 683 20.95 7.52 6.89
CA THR A 683 22.03 7.22 5.96
C THR A 683 21.98 8.24 4.82
N GLY A 684 23.12 8.58 4.22
CA GLY A 684 23.17 9.46 3.05
C GLY A 684 22.58 8.84 1.78
N GLU A 685 21.85 7.73 1.89
CA GLU A 685 21.47 6.85 0.78
C GLU A 685 20.01 7.03 0.33
N SER A 686 19.22 7.89 0.98
CA SER A 686 17.81 8.08 0.62
C SER A 686 17.57 9.22 -0.38
N PRO A 687 16.80 8.99 -1.46
CA PRO A 687 16.33 10.05 -2.37
C PRO A 687 15.41 11.09 -1.71
N SER A 688 14.82 10.76 -0.56
CA SER A 688 13.83 11.63 0.09
C SER A 688 14.45 12.86 0.76
N GLY A 689 15.74 12.82 1.07
CA GLY A 689 16.45 13.83 1.88
C GLY A 689 15.89 14.02 3.30
N LYS A 690 14.93 13.18 3.74
CA LYS A 690 14.27 13.29 5.05
C LYS A 690 14.76 12.19 5.99
N PRO A 691 15.20 12.53 7.22
CA PRO A 691 15.56 11.52 8.22
C PRO A 691 14.35 10.69 8.64
N ALA A 692 14.60 9.59 9.34
CA ALA A 692 13.56 8.79 9.97
C ALA A 692 12.98 9.52 11.20
N SER A 693 11.71 9.28 11.50
CA SER A 693 11.06 9.76 12.72
C SER A 693 10.99 8.62 13.75
N PHE A 694 11.57 8.83 14.92
CA PHE A 694 11.61 7.83 15.98
C PHE A 694 10.85 8.30 17.22
N TYR A 695 10.11 7.39 17.83
CA TYR A 695 9.70 7.48 19.22
C TYR A 695 10.52 6.46 20.02
N MET A 696 11.31 6.93 20.99
CA MET A 696 12.22 6.09 21.77
C MET A 696 11.82 6.11 23.24
N GLU A 697 11.51 4.93 23.79
CA GLU A 697 11.08 4.80 25.17
C GLU A 697 11.70 3.56 25.83
N GLY A 698 12.23 3.69 27.05
CA GLY A 698 12.59 2.53 27.88
C GLY A 698 13.70 1.62 27.35
N ASN A 699 14.40 1.98 26.28
CA ASN A 699 15.53 1.20 25.75
C ASN A 699 16.72 1.23 26.72
N VAL A 700 17.45 0.11 26.82
CA VAL A 700 18.61 -0.01 27.70
C VAL A 700 19.85 -0.36 26.88
N TYR A 701 20.93 0.39 27.10
CA TYR A 701 22.26 0.08 26.58
C TYR A 701 23.11 -0.59 27.66
N ASP A 702 23.32 -1.91 27.57
CA ASP A 702 23.99 -2.70 28.61
C ASP A 702 25.44 -3.06 28.25
N ILE A 703 26.39 -2.39 28.91
CA ILE A 703 27.84 -2.61 28.71
C ILE A 703 28.41 -3.79 29.51
N SER A 704 27.58 -4.59 30.19
CA SER A 704 28.03 -5.66 31.10
C SER A 704 28.97 -6.68 30.45
N ALA A 705 28.78 -6.99 29.17
CA ALA A 705 29.58 -7.97 28.43
C ALA A 705 30.93 -7.43 27.93
N VAL A 706 31.15 -6.11 28.01
CA VAL A 706 32.32 -5.41 27.43
C VAL A 706 33.02 -4.51 28.42
N ARG A 707 32.84 -4.73 29.73
CA ARG A 707 33.47 -3.92 30.79
C ARG A 707 34.99 -3.87 30.66
N ASP A 708 35.60 -4.99 30.28
CA ASP A 708 37.04 -5.13 30.11
C ASP A 708 37.53 -4.73 28.70
N GLY A 709 36.60 -4.48 27.79
CA GLY A 709 36.84 -4.05 26.42
C GLY A 709 36.38 -5.06 25.36
N ASN A 710 36.42 -4.64 24.10
CA ASN A 710 36.14 -5.48 22.93
C ASN A 710 37.44 -6.07 22.32
N TYR A 711 37.30 -6.79 21.21
CA TYR A 711 38.40 -7.38 20.43
C TYR A 711 39.45 -6.36 19.92
N LEU A 712 39.12 -5.07 19.88
CA LEU A 712 40.04 -3.98 19.52
C LEU A 712 40.71 -3.34 20.75
N GLY A 713 40.47 -3.87 21.95
CA GLY A 713 40.93 -3.28 23.21
C GLY A 713 40.23 -1.98 23.60
N LYS A 714 39.16 -1.60 22.90
CA LYS A 714 38.36 -0.40 23.24
C LYS A 714 37.47 -0.71 24.42
N LYS A 715 37.40 0.22 25.37
CA LYS A 715 36.48 0.17 26.52
C LYS A 715 35.28 1.09 26.30
N PRO A 716 34.16 0.84 26.99
CA PRO A 716 33.01 1.73 26.96
C PRO A 716 33.38 3.17 27.35
N ASP A 717 32.89 4.14 26.57
CA ASP A 717 33.11 5.57 26.82
C ASP A 717 31.86 6.17 27.47
N ALA A 718 31.88 6.30 28.80
CA ALA A 718 30.73 6.79 29.57
C ALA A 718 30.26 8.19 29.13
N GLY A 719 31.18 9.06 28.71
CA GLY A 719 30.86 10.41 28.26
C GLY A 719 30.10 10.38 26.93
N LYS A 720 30.55 9.57 25.96
CA LYS A 720 29.83 9.41 24.69
C LYS A 720 28.50 8.69 24.87
N ILE A 721 28.44 7.69 25.74
CA ILE A 721 27.20 6.98 26.06
C ILE A 721 26.15 7.96 26.59
N SER A 722 26.51 8.80 27.56
CA SER A 722 25.61 9.82 28.10
C SER A 722 25.15 10.79 27.02
N ARG A 723 26.08 11.28 26.19
CA ARG A 723 25.76 12.21 25.10
C ARG A 723 24.82 11.60 24.06
N ASN A 724 25.03 10.34 23.67
CA ASN A 724 24.16 9.68 22.71
C ASN A 724 22.75 9.44 23.31
N ALA A 725 22.65 9.13 24.60
CA ALA A 725 21.36 9.07 25.28
C ALA A 725 20.62 10.42 25.28
N GLU A 726 21.34 11.54 25.48
CA GLU A 726 20.77 12.89 25.35
C GLU A 726 20.29 13.18 23.92
N VAL A 727 21.08 12.79 22.90
CA VAL A 727 20.67 12.93 21.49
C VAL A 727 19.37 12.19 21.23
N TYR A 728 19.25 10.93 21.67
CA TYR A 728 18.03 10.14 21.51
C TYR A 728 16.82 10.77 22.20
N SER A 729 17.01 11.31 23.41
CA SER A 729 15.94 12.03 24.09
C SER A 729 15.54 13.32 23.37
N GLY A 730 16.50 14.05 22.77
CA GLY A 730 16.24 15.33 22.11
C GLY A 730 15.55 15.22 20.75
N ILE A 731 15.71 14.09 20.06
CA ILE A 731 15.12 13.84 18.73
C ILE A 731 13.83 13.01 18.77
N SER A 732 13.56 12.34 19.90
CA SER A 732 12.40 11.45 20.01
C SER A 732 11.11 12.26 19.86
N ALA A 733 10.14 11.71 19.16
CA ALA A 733 8.77 12.21 19.19
C ALA A 733 8.25 12.23 20.63
N GLY A 734 7.31 13.15 20.91
CA GLY A 734 6.73 13.30 22.25
C GLY A 734 5.77 12.17 22.64
N GLU A 735 5.17 11.50 21.66
CA GLU A 735 4.22 10.41 21.84
C GLU A 735 4.51 9.27 20.84
N PRO A 736 4.15 8.02 21.16
CA PRO A 736 4.26 6.91 20.22
C PRO A 736 3.45 7.17 18.95
N PHE A 737 4.01 6.82 17.79
CA PHE A 737 3.26 6.85 16.54
C PHE A 737 2.11 5.83 16.59
N VAL A 738 0.97 6.16 15.99
CA VAL A 738 -0.20 5.28 16.01
C VAL A 738 0.10 4.00 15.21
N CYS A 739 -0.17 2.86 15.83
CA CYS A 739 -0.19 1.54 15.20
C CYS A 739 -1.59 0.95 15.42
N ARG A 740 -2.15 0.22 14.44
CA ARG A 740 -3.55 -0.26 14.54
C ARG A 740 -3.73 -1.35 15.58
N VAL A 741 -2.74 -2.23 15.66
CA VAL A 741 -2.71 -3.33 16.63
C VAL A 741 -1.41 -3.17 17.43
N PRO A 742 -1.34 -2.17 18.32
CA PRO A 742 -0.13 -1.91 19.08
C PRO A 742 0.14 -3.07 20.04
N THR A 743 1.42 -3.32 20.32
CA THR A 743 1.82 -4.18 21.42
C THR A 743 2.10 -3.32 22.65
N GLU A 744 1.72 -3.85 23.81
CA GLU A 744 2.05 -3.23 25.10
C GLU A 744 3.47 -3.63 25.50
N PRO A 745 4.40 -2.67 25.68
CA PRO A 745 5.77 -2.98 26.05
C PRO A 745 5.87 -3.51 27.48
N GLU A 746 6.72 -4.51 27.69
CA GLU A 746 7.11 -4.99 29.01
C GLU A 746 8.40 -4.33 29.50
N PRO A 747 8.65 -4.26 30.82
CA PRO A 747 9.95 -3.84 31.34
C PRO A 747 11.10 -4.66 30.76
N VAL A 748 12.17 -4.00 30.31
CA VAL A 748 13.29 -4.61 29.55
C VAL A 748 13.79 -5.92 30.17
N MET A 749 14.03 -5.95 31.48
CA MET A 749 14.58 -7.16 32.13
C MET A 749 13.57 -8.31 32.26
N LYS A 750 12.26 -8.01 32.22
CA LYS A 750 11.21 -9.03 32.14
C LYS A 750 11.18 -9.62 30.73
N ALA A 751 11.16 -8.77 29.71
CA ALA A 751 11.24 -9.17 28.31
C ALA A 751 12.49 -10.01 28.04
N TYR A 752 13.68 -9.54 28.46
CA TYR A 752 14.95 -10.25 28.32
C TYR A 752 14.88 -11.71 28.80
N ARG A 753 14.34 -11.94 30.00
CA ARG A 753 14.22 -13.30 30.57
C ARG A 753 13.27 -14.18 29.74
N LYS A 754 12.18 -13.63 29.23
CA LYS A 754 11.26 -14.35 28.36
C LYS A 754 11.90 -14.65 27.01
N VAL A 755 12.55 -13.68 26.38
CA VAL A 755 13.25 -13.85 25.10
C VAL A 755 14.29 -14.96 25.20
N LEU A 756 15.13 -14.96 26.24
CA LEU A 756 16.10 -16.05 26.45
C LEU A 756 15.45 -17.42 26.64
N LYS A 757 14.23 -17.47 27.18
CA LYS A 757 13.51 -18.72 27.43
C LYS A 757 12.75 -19.22 26.21
N GLU A 758 12.12 -18.31 25.46
CA GLU A 758 11.05 -18.62 24.51
C GLU A 758 11.46 -18.36 23.07
N ALA A 759 12.46 -17.54 22.77
CA ALA A 759 12.81 -17.24 21.38
C ALA A 759 13.43 -18.42 20.61
N GLY A 760 13.27 -18.41 19.29
CA GLY A 760 13.73 -19.43 18.35
C GLY A 760 12.77 -20.60 18.26
N ALA A 761 13.20 -21.70 17.64
CA ALA A 761 12.50 -22.98 17.61
C ALA A 761 12.43 -23.63 19.01
N SER A 762 11.92 -22.91 20.01
CA SER A 762 12.06 -23.18 21.43
C SER A 762 11.22 -24.33 21.95
N HIS A 763 10.34 -24.88 21.11
CA HIS A 763 9.71 -26.17 21.39
C HIS A 763 10.78 -27.23 21.70
N ARG A 764 11.88 -27.22 20.92
CA ARG A 764 13.09 -28.04 21.10
C ARG A 764 14.27 -27.26 20.52
N ARG A 765 15.16 -26.68 21.33
CA ARG A 765 16.32 -25.96 20.78
C ARG A 765 17.41 -26.93 20.35
N ASP A 766 18.03 -26.64 19.21
CA ASP A 766 19.27 -27.32 18.81
C ASP A 766 20.46 -26.78 19.64
N ASP A 767 21.64 -27.38 19.44
CA ASP A 767 22.86 -26.96 20.13
C ASP A 767 23.26 -25.52 19.76
N VAL A 768 22.97 -25.10 18.53
CA VAL A 768 23.24 -23.75 18.03
C VAL A 768 22.42 -22.72 18.81
N ASP A 769 21.09 -22.86 18.87
CA ASP A 769 20.21 -21.95 19.61
C ASP A 769 20.51 -21.97 21.11
N SER A 770 20.80 -23.15 21.66
CA SER A 770 21.15 -23.30 23.08
C SER A 770 22.44 -22.55 23.42
N ARG A 771 23.46 -22.63 22.56
CA ARG A 771 24.70 -21.85 22.67
C ARG A 771 24.43 -20.36 22.54
N ILE A 772 23.67 -19.92 21.53
CA ILE A 772 23.36 -18.49 21.34
C ILE A 772 22.70 -17.90 22.60
N VAL A 773 21.71 -18.59 23.15
CA VAL A 773 21.04 -18.16 24.39
C VAL A 773 22.00 -18.14 25.58
N HIS A 774 22.89 -19.14 25.68
CA HIS A 774 23.90 -19.19 26.73
C HIS A 774 24.87 -18.00 26.64
N GLU A 775 25.41 -17.71 25.46
CA GLU A 775 26.33 -16.61 25.21
C GLU A 775 25.72 -15.24 25.49
N VAL A 776 24.46 -15.03 25.08
CA VAL A 776 23.72 -13.80 25.43
C VAL A 776 23.51 -13.71 26.94
N LYS A 777 23.33 -14.82 27.64
CA LYS A 777 23.16 -14.81 29.10
C LYS A 777 24.47 -14.45 29.82
N THR A 778 25.57 -15.08 29.44
CA THR A 778 26.87 -14.93 30.09
C THR A 778 27.64 -13.69 29.61
N GLY A 779 27.31 -13.13 28.45
CA GLY A 779 28.09 -12.09 27.81
C GLY A 779 29.41 -12.61 27.22
N THR A 780 29.45 -13.89 26.85
CA THR A 780 30.63 -14.53 26.25
C THR A 780 30.38 -14.79 24.75
N VAL A 781 31.43 -15.24 24.06
CA VAL A 781 31.41 -15.71 22.67
C VAL A 781 32.31 -16.94 22.58
N THR A 782 31.86 -17.99 21.93
CA THR A 782 32.61 -19.27 21.84
C THR A 782 33.50 -19.32 20.60
N PHE A 783 33.03 -18.74 19.49
CA PHE A 783 33.68 -18.84 18.19
C PHE A 783 33.98 -17.45 17.62
N SER A 784 34.86 -17.40 16.63
CA SER A 784 35.23 -16.20 15.88
C SER A 784 35.24 -16.53 14.39
N GLY A 785 34.99 -15.54 13.53
CA GLY A 785 35.10 -15.72 12.08
C GLY A 785 36.49 -16.22 11.67
N SER A 786 36.54 -17.27 10.87
CA SER A 786 37.81 -17.88 10.43
C SER A 786 38.64 -16.98 9.50
N VAL A 787 38.02 -15.98 8.86
CA VAL A 787 38.68 -15.03 7.95
C VAL A 787 38.92 -13.70 8.66
N THR A 788 37.89 -13.16 9.29
CA THR A 788 37.88 -11.81 9.88
C THR A 788 38.42 -11.80 11.31
N GLY A 789 38.37 -12.93 12.02
CA GLY A 789 38.79 -13.05 13.41
C GLY A 789 37.87 -12.33 14.41
N ILE A 790 36.72 -11.82 13.96
CA ILE A 790 35.81 -11.05 14.82
C ILE A 790 35.07 -12.01 15.76
N PRO A 791 35.12 -11.83 17.10
CA PRO A 791 34.47 -12.74 18.02
C PRO A 791 32.94 -12.72 17.92
N GLY A 792 32.36 -13.91 17.77
CA GLY A 792 30.93 -14.15 17.55
C GLY A 792 30.45 -13.89 16.13
N ILE A 793 31.17 -13.11 15.31
CA ILE A 793 30.78 -12.84 13.92
C ILE A 793 31.48 -13.84 13.00
N ILE A 794 30.75 -14.87 12.57
CA ILE A 794 31.31 -15.99 11.81
C ILE A 794 31.37 -15.70 10.30
N ASP A 795 32.30 -16.35 9.59
CA ASP A 795 32.50 -16.20 8.14
C ASP A 795 31.98 -17.41 7.35
N SER A 796 31.88 -18.57 8.01
CA SER A 796 31.27 -19.79 7.48
C SER A 796 30.51 -20.53 8.58
N GLU A 797 29.48 -21.28 8.18
CA GLU A 797 28.82 -22.26 9.04
C GLU A 797 29.81 -23.28 9.66
N ASN A 798 30.95 -23.55 9.00
CA ASN A 798 31.98 -24.44 9.53
C ASN A 798 32.79 -23.85 10.69
N ASP A 799 32.63 -22.55 10.99
CA ASP A 799 33.24 -21.95 12.17
C ASP A 799 32.59 -22.47 13.47
N VAL A 800 31.41 -23.07 13.38
CA VAL A 800 30.56 -23.45 14.52
C VAL A 800 30.05 -24.90 14.50
N LEU A 801 30.29 -25.62 13.41
CA LEU A 801 30.01 -27.05 13.23
C LEU A 801 31.27 -27.87 13.51
#